data_AF-A0A194PIV5-F1
#
_entry.id   AF-A0A194PIV5-F1
#
_cell.length_a   1.000
_cell.length_b   1.000
_cell.length_c   1.000
_cell.angle_alpha   90.00
_cell.angle_beta   90.00
_cell.angle_gamma   90.00
#
_symmetry.space_group_name_H-M   'P 1'
#
loop_
_entity.id
_entity.type
_entity.pdbx_description
1 polymer ?
#
loop_
_entity_poly.entity_id
_entity_poly.type
_entity_poly.pdbx_seq_one_letter_code
_entity_poly.pdbx_strand_id
1 'polypeptide(L)'
;MVPRICIVGSGPAGFYAAMHLSKHLTNINIDIFEKLPVPFGLVRFGVAPDHPEVKNVINQFTKVANKPNVNFYGNITLGKDISLLQLRQHYDAVLLTYGAEEDKTLGIVNEDAHNIVAARNFVGWYNGHPRDIDLKVDLSVTRAAILGQGNVALDVARILLTPVDILRKTDITEHALSALAESKINELYLVGRRGPLQVAFTIKELREQLKLPNCKTVWREQDFVGVEEVVATLSRPRKRLTELMLKSYNESRNCMEKKDKYFKPIFFRSPNKFLTDSLNNVNAIELICNKLVGDNLENQKCVATDQKEFIDCDLVFRSIGYKSIKADKDIVFDSNGFVVNDKGRVIENVPKDLARLYVSGWLGTGPVGVILHTMSNAFLVAKSICEDFKDLNDPPKGGFEEVKNILSNHQIVDWKAWEKIDKYEIEQGKKLGKPREKRQYVPSFTGYFRDGTKRIDLVLVINDDGDGKVEMLRVNFLSNVVKTGLEIELEQGVRAKNKNLLFVKIHAPPHVIIQYGEFFNIRRFFKDNHADFINPSRWYFDMLPIGTSKRRERELVKFVRKQNQGPLNYSTLERSTIVYKILLMLPFGLYENYVGLNRLLNHRIILDVFPLHDGPYFFVPNQDPTRINGRQVFGHWFQTSGKRTLLDDIKYMNCGAYGCGDELTVMVVVIVFVKEILGKLPWQVIPIQTDYKVAKNGSRVPVWEREYELCKINETFLDKLYLNLSYLAHVNSTDSIAVCKQARPHFTLSLALRRPLAD
;
A
#
# COMPACT_ATOMS: atom_id res chain seq x y z
N MET A 1 -39.20 -6.52 -16.50
CA MET A 1 -38.11 -6.10 -15.60
C MET A 1 -36.79 -6.66 -16.12
N VAL A 2 -35.67 -5.99 -15.86
CA VAL A 2 -34.30 -6.50 -16.05
C VAL A 2 -33.68 -6.65 -14.67
N PRO A 3 -33.57 -7.87 -14.11
CA PRO A 3 -32.82 -8.12 -12.88
C PRO A 3 -31.43 -7.49 -12.88
N ARG A 4 -31.07 -6.81 -11.80
CA ARG A 4 -29.76 -6.22 -11.56
C ARG A 4 -29.07 -6.91 -10.40
N ILE A 5 -27.91 -7.51 -10.69
CA ILE A 5 -27.14 -8.26 -9.69
C ILE A 5 -25.77 -7.61 -9.51
N CYS A 6 -25.50 -7.14 -8.29
CA CYS A 6 -24.17 -6.69 -7.90
C CYS A 6 -23.33 -7.88 -7.43
N ILE A 7 -22.10 -8.00 -7.93
CA ILE A 7 -21.12 -9.02 -7.50
C ILE A 7 -19.93 -8.28 -6.87
N VAL A 8 -19.66 -8.50 -5.58
CA VAL A 8 -18.57 -7.82 -4.86
C VAL A 8 -17.34 -8.71 -4.79
N GLY A 9 -16.35 -8.42 -5.61
CA GLY A 9 -15.06 -9.11 -5.71
C GLY A 9 -14.91 -9.87 -7.02
N SER A 10 -13.94 -9.46 -7.83
CA SER A 10 -13.70 -9.96 -9.20
C SER A 10 -12.76 -11.17 -9.27
N GLY A 11 -12.65 -11.94 -8.19
CA GLY A 11 -11.95 -13.23 -8.18
C GLY A 11 -12.70 -14.31 -8.99
N PRO A 12 -12.17 -15.55 -9.03
CA PRO A 12 -12.83 -16.67 -9.70
C PRO A 12 -14.29 -16.89 -9.30
N ALA A 13 -14.62 -16.72 -8.02
CA ALA A 13 -15.98 -16.90 -7.53
C ALA A 13 -16.98 -15.92 -8.18
N GLY A 14 -16.58 -14.64 -8.33
CA GLY A 14 -17.39 -13.61 -8.97
C GLY A 14 -17.56 -13.86 -10.47
N PHE A 15 -16.46 -14.11 -11.20
CA PHE A 15 -16.53 -14.35 -12.64
C PHE A 15 -17.23 -15.67 -13.01
N TYR A 16 -17.05 -16.75 -12.25
CA TYR A 16 -17.78 -18.00 -12.51
C TYR A 16 -19.28 -17.86 -12.20
N ALA A 17 -19.66 -17.11 -11.17
CA ALA A 17 -21.06 -16.79 -10.92
C ALA A 17 -21.64 -15.94 -12.07
N ALA A 18 -20.95 -14.85 -12.47
CA ALA A 18 -21.35 -14.02 -13.60
C ALA A 18 -21.47 -14.83 -14.91
N MET A 19 -20.56 -15.78 -15.16
CA MET A 19 -20.61 -16.67 -16.33
C MET A 19 -21.86 -17.55 -16.36
N HIS A 20 -22.25 -18.10 -15.21
CA HIS A 20 -23.45 -18.93 -15.08
C HIS A 20 -24.73 -18.08 -15.19
N LEU A 21 -24.83 -16.98 -14.44
CA LEU A 21 -25.95 -16.04 -14.47
C LEU A 21 -26.22 -15.53 -15.90
N SER A 22 -25.20 -14.98 -16.56
CA SER A 22 -25.28 -14.47 -17.94
C SER A 22 -25.40 -15.55 -19.03
N LYS A 23 -25.49 -16.83 -18.66
CA LYS A 23 -25.80 -17.95 -19.56
C LYS A 23 -27.24 -18.44 -19.37
N HIS A 24 -27.75 -18.38 -18.13
CA HIS A 24 -29.03 -18.97 -17.74
C HIS A 24 -30.17 -17.97 -17.56
N LEU A 25 -29.87 -16.66 -17.46
CA LEU A 25 -30.86 -15.58 -17.44
C LEU A 25 -30.67 -14.71 -18.69
N THR A 26 -31.73 -14.60 -19.50
CA THR A 26 -31.68 -13.95 -20.84
C THR A 26 -31.75 -12.44 -20.80
N ASN A 27 -32.28 -11.85 -19.73
CA ASN A 27 -32.51 -10.41 -19.59
C ASN A 27 -32.06 -9.89 -18.22
N ILE A 28 -30.78 -10.13 -17.89
CA ILE A 28 -30.12 -9.73 -16.63
C ILE A 28 -29.04 -8.68 -16.91
N ASN A 29 -28.82 -7.77 -15.97
CA ASN A 29 -27.66 -6.89 -15.89
C ASN A 29 -26.80 -7.28 -14.67
N ILE A 30 -25.48 -7.40 -14.84
CA ILE A 30 -24.55 -7.85 -13.81
C ILE A 30 -23.43 -6.82 -13.65
N ASP A 31 -23.28 -6.26 -12.45
CA ASP A 31 -22.27 -5.26 -12.14
C ASP A 31 -21.23 -5.85 -11.17
N ILE A 32 -19.99 -6.08 -11.64
CA ILE A 32 -18.89 -6.64 -10.86
C ILE A 32 -18.05 -5.50 -10.26
N PHE A 33 -18.14 -5.34 -8.94
CA PHE A 33 -17.36 -4.38 -8.16
C PHE A 33 -16.04 -5.00 -7.69
N GLU A 34 -14.96 -4.23 -7.72
CA GLU A 34 -13.63 -4.66 -7.26
C GLU A 34 -12.92 -3.53 -6.51
N LYS A 35 -12.31 -3.86 -5.38
CA LYS A 35 -11.53 -2.95 -4.53
C LYS A 35 -10.28 -2.45 -5.26
N LEU A 36 -9.65 -3.31 -6.05
CA LEU A 36 -8.47 -2.95 -6.84
C LEU A 36 -8.84 -2.37 -8.21
N PRO A 37 -7.97 -1.55 -8.83
CA PRO A 37 -8.15 -1.09 -10.21
C PRO A 37 -7.98 -2.20 -11.26
N VAL A 38 -7.72 -3.45 -10.85
CA VAL A 38 -7.45 -4.58 -11.74
C VAL A 38 -8.21 -5.84 -11.27
N PRO A 39 -8.77 -6.64 -12.20
CA PRO A 39 -9.61 -7.78 -11.86
C PRO A 39 -8.82 -9.07 -11.54
N PHE A 40 -9.56 -10.17 -11.38
CA PHE A 40 -9.12 -11.58 -11.29
C PHE A 40 -8.57 -12.04 -9.94
N GLY A 41 -8.38 -11.13 -8.98
CA GLY A 41 -8.00 -11.45 -7.59
C GLY A 41 -6.80 -12.41 -7.51
N LEU A 42 -6.95 -13.52 -6.78
CA LEU A 42 -5.87 -14.49 -6.57
C LEU A 42 -5.39 -15.24 -7.83
N VAL A 43 -6.06 -15.17 -8.98
CA VAL A 43 -5.46 -15.69 -10.23
C VAL A 43 -4.29 -14.81 -10.68
N ARG A 44 -4.45 -13.50 -10.50
CA ARG A 44 -3.41 -12.52 -10.77
C ARG A 44 -2.38 -12.44 -9.63
N PHE A 45 -2.87 -12.37 -8.39
CA PHE A 45 -2.06 -12.04 -7.20
C PHE A 45 -1.66 -13.21 -6.31
N GLY A 46 -2.24 -14.40 -6.49
CA GLY A 46 -2.00 -15.59 -5.66
C GLY A 46 -1.26 -16.70 -6.41
N VAL A 47 -1.80 -17.14 -7.55
CA VAL A 47 -1.17 -18.14 -8.43
C VAL A 47 0.26 -17.72 -8.74
N ALA A 48 1.21 -18.62 -8.53
CA ALA A 48 2.63 -18.34 -8.71
C ALA A 48 2.95 -17.92 -10.17
N PRO A 49 3.97 -17.07 -10.38
CA PRO A 49 4.33 -16.58 -11.70
C PRO A 49 4.87 -17.69 -12.62
N ASP A 50 5.39 -18.78 -12.06
CA ASP A 50 5.81 -19.99 -12.77
C ASP A 50 4.70 -21.03 -13.00
N HIS A 51 3.44 -20.70 -12.67
CA HIS A 51 2.23 -21.42 -13.08
C HIS A 51 1.35 -20.61 -14.06
N PRO A 52 1.89 -20.12 -15.21
CA PRO A 52 1.13 -19.33 -16.16
C PRO A 52 -0.08 -20.09 -16.74
N GLU A 53 -0.01 -21.42 -16.83
CA GLU A 53 -1.09 -22.25 -17.35
C GLU A 53 -2.33 -22.27 -16.45
N VAL A 54 -2.16 -22.05 -15.14
CA VAL A 54 -3.29 -21.88 -14.20
C VAL A 54 -3.93 -20.50 -14.39
N LYS A 55 -3.16 -19.48 -14.80
CA LYS A 55 -3.67 -18.13 -15.08
C LYS A 55 -4.53 -18.07 -16.37
N ASN A 56 -4.50 -19.09 -17.24
CA ASN A 56 -5.28 -19.16 -18.47
C ASN A 56 -6.81 -19.02 -18.29
N VAL A 57 -7.35 -19.25 -17.09
CA VAL A 57 -8.77 -18.99 -16.78
C VAL A 57 -9.17 -17.53 -16.99
N ILE A 58 -8.22 -16.59 -16.93
CA ILE A 58 -8.41 -15.18 -17.28
C ILE A 58 -9.03 -15.03 -18.68
N ASN A 59 -8.65 -15.87 -19.64
CA ASN A 59 -9.22 -15.83 -21.00
C ASN A 59 -10.73 -16.13 -21.03
N GLN A 60 -11.23 -16.92 -20.08
CA GLN A 60 -12.67 -17.16 -19.91
C GLN A 60 -13.34 -15.97 -19.22
N PHE A 61 -12.71 -15.41 -18.19
CA PHE A 61 -13.22 -14.25 -17.45
C PHE A 61 -13.32 -13.00 -18.35
N THR A 62 -12.33 -12.73 -19.19
CA THR A 62 -12.36 -11.68 -20.22
C THR A 62 -13.53 -11.85 -21.20
N LYS A 63 -13.83 -13.09 -21.62
CA LYS A 63 -15.02 -13.36 -22.47
C LYS A 63 -16.35 -13.11 -21.75
N VAL A 64 -16.39 -13.25 -20.43
CA VAL A 64 -17.57 -12.95 -19.61
C VAL A 64 -17.72 -11.44 -19.41
N ALA A 65 -16.63 -10.73 -19.11
CA ALA A 65 -16.62 -9.27 -18.97
C ALA A 65 -16.96 -8.53 -20.26
N ASN A 66 -16.62 -9.09 -21.43
CA ASN A 66 -16.95 -8.52 -22.73
C ASN A 66 -18.40 -8.79 -23.20
N LYS A 67 -19.26 -9.38 -22.35
CA LYS A 67 -20.70 -9.47 -22.64
C LYS A 67 -21.37 -8.10 -22.45
N PRO A 68 -22.32 -7.71 -23.30
CA PRO A 68 -22.95 -6.38 -23.22
C PRO A 68 -23.79 -6.15 -21.94
N ASN A 69 -24.03 -7.20 -21.16
CA ASN A 69 -24.80 -7.16 -19.93
C ASN A 69 -23.99 -7.47 -18.66
N VAL A 70 -22.65 -7.49 -18.77
CA VAL A 70 -21.72 -7.63 -17.65
C VAL A 70 -20.83 -6.40 -17.61
N ASN A 71 -20.90 -5.62 -16.54
CA ASN A 71 -20.06 -4.45 -16.32
C ASN A 71 -19.01 -4.75 -15.24
N PHE A 72 -17.87 -4.06 -15.32
CA PHE A 72 -16.82 -4.10 -14.30
C PHE A 72 -16.56 -2.68 -13.79
N TYR A 73 -16.48 -2.54 -12.46
CA TYR A 73 -16.20 -1.31 -11.76
C TYR A 73 -15.14 -1.56 -10.68
N GLY A 74 -13.88 -1.45 -11.10
CA GLY A 74 -12.72 -1.55 -10.22
C GLY A 74 -12.43 -0.24 -9.48
N ASN A 75 -11.56 -0.33 -8.48
CA ASN A 75 -11.23 0.73 -7.55
C ASN A 75 -12.48 1.25 -6.79
N ILE A 76 -13.27 0.35 -6.19
CA ILE A 76 -14.38 0.63 -5.28
C ILE A 76 -14.38 -0.36 -4.11
N THR A 77 -14.22 0.12 -2.88
CA THR A 77 -14.11 -0.72 -1.67
C THR A 77 -15.44 -0.81 -0.92
N LEU A 78 -16.00 -2.03 -0.82
CA LEU A 78 -17.15 -2.30 0.05
C LEU A 78 -16.83 -1.96 1.52
N GLY A 79 -17.76 -1.30 2.20
CA GLY A 79 -17.69 -0.86 3.59
C GLY A 79 -16.87 0.41 3.83
N LYS A 80 -16.19 0.94 2.79
CA LYS A 80 -15.46 2.21 2.84
C LYS A 80 -16.03 3.23 1.85
N ASP A 81 -16.04 2.89 0.57
CA ASP A 81 -16.47 3.80 -0.50
C ASP A 81 -17.97 3.64 -0.79
N ILE A 82 -18.53 2.46 -0.52
CA ILE A 82 -19.97 2.17 -0.49
C ILE A 82 -20.31 1.10 0.55
N SER A 83 -21.41 1.26 1.29
CA SER A 83 -21.87 0.26 2.26
C SER A 83 -22.69 -0.88 1.63
N LEU A 84 -22.75 -2.02 2.31
CA LEU A 84 -23.59 -3.14 1.90
C LEU A 84 -25.07 -2.76 1.86
N LEU A 85 -25.55 -1.98 2.84
CA LEU A 85 -26.92 -1.47 2.86
C LEU A 85 -27.26 -0.68 1.60
N GLN A 86 -26.39 0.22 1.15
CA GLN A 86 -26.59 1.00 -0.08
C GLN A 86 -26.66 0.10 -1.32
N LEU A 87 -25.77 -0.88 -1.46
CA LEU A 87 -25.87 -1.86 -2.55
C LEU A 87 -27.21 -2.62 -2.49
N ARG A 88 -27.66 -3.02 -1.30
CA ARG A 88 -28.93 -3.73 -1.13
C ARG A 88 -30.18 -2.87 -1.31
N GLN A 89 -30.05 -1.54 -1.32
CA GLN A 89 -31.14 -0.63 -1.67
C GLN A 89 -31.31 -0.50 -3.19
N HIS A 90 -30.21 -0.54 -3.95
CA HIS A 90 -30.15 -0.22 -5.39
C HIS A 90 -30.02 -1.41 -6.34
N TYR A 91 -29.95 -2.65 -5.85
CA TYR A 91 -29.92 -3.89 -6.64
C TYR A 91 -31.03 -4.87 -6.23
N ASP A 92 -31.31 -5.87 -7.08
CA ASP A 92 -32.28 -6.94 -6.76
C ASP A 92 -31.60 -8.09 -5.98
N ALA A 93 -30.30 -8.30 -6.24
CA ALA A 93 -29.43 -9.18 -5.48
C ALA A 93 -28.01 -8.63 -5.34
N VAL A 94 -27.37 -8.96 -4.22
CA VAL A 94 -25.94 -8.73 -3.97
C VAL A 94 -25.27 -10.07 -3.67
N LEU A 95 -24.21 -10.39 -4.40
CA LEU A 95 -23.40 -11.60 -4.23
C LEU A 95 -21.99 -11.24 -3.74
N LEU A 96 -21.63 -11.71 -2.55
CA LEU A 96 -20.32 -11.49 -1.94
C LEU A 96 -19.33 -12.57 -2.39
N THR A 97 -18.27 -12.15 -3.11
CA THR A 97 -17.23 -13.02 -3.68
C THR A 97 -15.80 -12.54 -3.40
N TYR A 98 -15.62 -11.64 -2.42
CA TYR A 98 -14.34 -11.00 -2.10
C TYR A 98 -13.32 -11.91 -1.37
N GLY A 99 -13.70 -13.14 -1.03
CA GLY A 99 -12.77 -14.19 -0.57
C GLY A 99 -12.20 -13.97 0.84
N ALA A 100 -10.90 -14.25 1.00
CA ALA A 100 -10.19 -14.13 2.28
C ALA A 100 -8.89 -13.31 2.09
N GLU A 101 -8.81 -12.15 2.74
CA GLU A 101 -7.74 -11.15 2.48
C GLU A 101 -6.68 -11.06 3.58
N GLU A 102 -6.80 -11.78 4.70
CA GLU A 102 -5.78 -11.80 5.77
C GLU A 102 -5.19 -13.21 5.94
N ASP A 103 -4.09 -13.32 6.69
CA ASP A 103 -3.53 -14.59 7.15
C ASP A 103 -4.02 -15.00 8.55
N LYS A 104 -3.74 -16.23 8.95
CA LYS A 104 -3.90 -16.70 10.33
C LYS A 104 -2.59 -16.56 11.10
N THR A 105 -2.68 -16.06 12.32
CA THR A 105 -1.60 -16.10 13.31
C THR A 105 -1.54 -17.45 14.03
N LEU A 106 -0.39 -17.75 14.62
CA LEU A 106 -0.10 -18.91 15.45
C LEU A 106 -0.51 -18.68 16.91
N GLY A 107 -0.44 -17.43 17.38
CA GLY A 107 -0.68 -17.06 18.78
C GLY A 107 0.46 -17.48 19.72
N ILE A 108 1.70 -17.44 19.23
CA ILE A 108 2.89 -17.89 19.99
C ILE A 108 3.87 -16.75 20.28
N VAL A 109 4.77 -17.00 21.23
CA VAL A 109 5.76 -16.01 21.70
C VAL A 109 6.68 -15.59 20.55
N ASN A 110 6.91 -14.27 20.44
CA ASN A 110 7.73 -13.60 19.42
C ASN A 110 7.24 -13.78 17.96
N GLU A 111 5.93 -14.00 17.73
CA GLU A 111 5.37 -14.09 16.36
C GLU A 111 5.45 -12.76 15.56
N ASP A 112 5.59 -11.64 16.26
CA ASP A 112 5.73 -10.28 15.74
C ASP A 112 7.20 -9.85 15.53
N ALA A 113 8.16 -10.75 15.74
CA ALA A 113 9.59 -10.49 15.51
C ALA A 113 9.93 -10.24 14.02
N HIS A 114 11.06 -9.56 13.78
CA HIS A 114 11.55 -9.30 12.43
C HIS A 114 11.91 -10.61 11.71
N ASN A 115 11.83 -10.57 10.38
CA ASN A 115 11.95 -11.72 9.47
C ASN A 115 10.92 -12.85 9.72
N ILE A 116 9.79 -12.57 10.38
CA ILE A 116 8.61 -13.46 10.38
C ILE A 116 7.55 -12.88 9.45
N VAL A 117 7.35 -13.54 8.31
CA VAL A 117 6.54 -13.05 7.19
C VAL A 117 5.33 -13.95 6.98
N ALA A 118 4.15 -13.38 6.78
CA ALA A 118 3.00 -14.16 6.31
C ALA A 118 3.24 -14.63 4.87
N ALA A 119 3.09 -15.93 4.60
CA ALA A 119 3.33 -16.48 3.26
C ALA A 119 2.45 -15.81 2.19
N ARG A 120 1.22 -15.43 2.56
CA ARG A 120 0.33 -14.60 1.75
C ARG A 120 1.02 -13.31 1.26
N ASN A 121 1.65 -12.57 2.16
CA ASN A 121 2.23 -11.26 1.85
C ASN A 121 3.45 -11.41 0.95
N PHE A 122 4.28 -12.44 1.18
CA PHE A 122 5.37 -12.79 0.27
C PHE A 122 4.87 -13.14 -1.15
N VAL A 123 3.78 -13.91 -1.22
CA VAL A 123 3.08 -14.21 -2.49
C VAL A 123 2.55 -12.94 -3.16
N GLY A 124 1.96 -12.03 -2.37
CA GLY A 124 1.47 -10.73 -2.83
C GLY A 124 2.61 -9.87 -3.40
N TRP A 125 3.72 -9.76 -2.67
CA TRP A 125 4.92 -9.00 -3.03
C TRP A 125 5.47 -9.44 -4.40
N TYR A 126 5.80 -10.73 -4.58
CA TYR A 126 6.33 -11.21 -5.86
C TYR A 126 5.32 -11.17 -7.01
N ASN A 127 4.01 -11.22 -6.71
CA ASN A 127 2.95 -11.05 -7.69
C ASN A 127 2.51 -9.58 -7.91
N GLY A 128 3.14 -8.59 -7.27
CA GLY A 128 2.81 -7.18 -7.44
C GLY A 128 1.44 -6.77 -6.89
N HIS A 129 0.99 -7.41 -5.81
CA HIS A 129 -0.20 -6.99 -5.07
C HIS A 129 0.05 -5.63 -4.37
N PRO A 130 -0.81 -4.61 -4.56
CA PRO A 130 -0.51 -3.23 -4.13
C PRO A 130 -0.25 -3.04 -2.63
N ARG A 131 -0.82 -3.91 -1.78
CA ARG A 131 -0.63 -3.85 -0.33
C ARG A 131 0.77 -4.32 0.11
N ASP A 132 1.38 -5.20 -0.66
CA ASP A 132 2.56 -5.98 -0.26
C ASP A 132 3.84 -5.55 -0.98
N ILE A 133 3.77 -4.50 -1.80
CA ILE A 133 4.87 -4.00 -2.62
C ILE A 133 6.08 -3.52 -1.80
N ASP A 134 5.84 -2.86 -0.67
CA ASP A 134 6.87 -2.36 0.24
C ASP A 134 7.26 -3.39 1.31
N LEU A 135 6.86 -4.67 1.14
CA LEU A 135 7.24 -5.75 2.04
C LEU A 135 8.77 -5.92 2.00
N LYS A 136 9.40 -5.65 3.13
CA LYS A 136 10.82 -5.96 3.34
C LYS A 136 10.96 -7.43 3.67
N VAL A 137 11.75 -8.14 2.88
CA VAL A 137 12.10 -9.54 3.09
C VAL A 137 13.61 -9.62 3.05
N ASP A 138 14.24 -9.98 4.17
CA ASP A 138 15.68 -10.22 4.18
C ASP A 138 15.99 -11.56 3.52
N LEU A 139 16.42 -11.51 2.27
CA LEU A 139 16.88 -12.67 1.51
C LEU A 139 18.41 -12.84 1.58
N SER A 140 19.12 -12.00 2.34
CA SER A 140 20.58 -12.10 2.51
C SER A 140 21.00 -13.21 3.47
N VAL A 141 20.04 -13.80 4.19
CA VAL A 141 20.20 -14.97 5.05
C VAL A 141 20.34 -16.28 4.26
N THR A 142 20.82 -17.34 4.92
CA THR A 142 21.04 -18.65 4.29
C THR A 142 19.94 -19.67 4.57
N ARG A 143 19.27 -19.60 5.73
CA ARG A 143 18.31 -20.60 6.20
C ARG A 143 16.93 -19.99 6.38
N ALA A 144 15.94 -20.55 5.70
CA ALA A 144 14.53 -20.18 5.85
C ALA A 144 13.68 -21.36 6.34
N ALA A 145 12.58 -21.08 7.02
CA ALA A 145 11.57 -22.08 7.37
C ALA A 145 10.17 -21.65 6.91
N ILE A 146 9.36 -22.61 6.47
CA ILE A 146 7.94 -22.41 6.12
C ILE A 146 7.10 -23.29 7.04
N LEU A 147 6.17 -22.66 7.75
CA LEU A 147 5.27 -23.30 8.70
C LEU A 147 3.94 -23.62 8.00
N GLY A 148 3.71 -24.91 7.73
CA GLY A 148 2.53 -25.42 6.99
C GLY A 148 2.92 -26.17 5.72
N GLN A 149 2.14 -27.18 5.34
CA GLN A 149 2.41 -28.09 4.22
C GLN A 149 1.24 -28.11 3.22
N GLY A 150 0.89 -26.95 2.68
CA GLY A 150 -0.09 -26.78 1.58
C GLY A 150 0.57 -26.27 0.29
N ASN A 151 -0.21 -26.13 -0.79
CA ASN A 151 0.33 -25.66 -2.08
C ASN A 151 1.03 -24.29 -1.97
N VAL A 152 0.45 -23.32 -1.25
CA VAL A 152 1.07 -22.00 -1.02
C VAL A 152 2.45 -22.11 -0.37
N ALA A 153 2.66 -23.09 0.51
CA ALA A 153 3.96 -23.33 1.13
C ALA A 153 4.98 -23.88 0.12
N LEU A 154 4.54 -24.72 -0.83
CA LEU A 154 5.37 -25.14 -1.95
C LEU A 154 5.61 -24.02 -2.97
N ASP A 155 4.66 -23.11 -3.19
CA ASP A 155 4.85 -21.94 -4.06
C ASP A 155 5.93 -21.00 -3.48
N VAL A 156 5.87 -20.69 -2.19
CA VAL A 156 6.92 -19.91 -1.50
C VAL A 156 8.27 -20.64 -1.54
N ALA A 157 8.30 -21.95 -1.26
CA ALA A 157 9.54 -22.74 -1.35
C ALA A 157 10.12 -22.70 -2.77
N ARG A 158 9.27 -22.88 -3.79
CA ARG A 158 9.68 -22.93 -5.19
C ARG A 158 10.22 -21.59 -5.67
N ILE A 159 9.59 -20.46 -5.32
CA ILE A 159 10.08 -19.12 -5.69
C ILE A 159 11.44 -18.80 -5.03
N LEU A 160 11.67 -19.20 -3.79
CA LEU A 160 12.96 -19.01 -3.11
C LEU A 160 14.07 -19.92 -3.65
N LEU A 161 13.72 -21.13 -4.08
CA LEU A 161 14.70 -22.15 -4.48
C LEU A 161 14.99 -22.16 -6.00
N THR A 162 14.05 -21.77 -6.86
CA THR A 162 14.22 -21.77 -8.33
C THR A 162 15.36 -20.83 -8.78
N PRO A 163 16.19 -21.23 -9.76
CA PRO A 163 17.15 -20.33 -10.40
C PRO A 163 16.50 -19.10 -11.03
N VAL A 164 17.10 -17.94 -10.77
CA VAL A 164 16.53 -16.62 -11.12
C VAL A 164 16.32 -16.45 -12.64
N ASP A 165 17.14 -17.07 -13.49
CA ASP A 165 16.97 -16.98 -14.95
C ASP A 165 15.78 -17.78 -15.51
N ILE A 166 15.21 -18.70 -14.71
CA ILE A 166 13.90 -19.32 -15.01
C ILE A 166 12.80 -18.32 -14.64
N LEU A 167 12.87 -17.73 -13.45
CA LEU A 167 11.89 -16.74 -12.97
C LEU A 167 11.88 -15.46 -13.82
N ARG A 168 13.01 -15.06 -14.40
CA ARG A 168 13.17 -13.90 -15.30
C ARG A 168 12.22 -13.93 -16.51
N LYS A 169 11.74 -15.10 -16.91
CA LYS A 169 10.82 -15.30 -18.06
C LYS A 169 9.33 -15.34 -17.66
N THR A 170 9.02 -15.12 -16.38
CA THR A 170 7.66 -15.20 -15.82
C THR A 170 7.03 -13.82 -15.63
N ASP A 171 5.80 -13.76 -15.08
CA ASP A 171 5.13 -12.50 -14.72
C ASP A 171 5.44 -11.98 -13.30
N ILE A 172 6.51 -12.49 -12.68
CA ILE A 172 7.05 -12.00 -11.39
C ILE A 172 7.47 -10.52 -11.51
N THR A 173 7.25 -9.72 -10.47
CA THR A 173 7.65 -8.31 -10.46
C THR A 173 9.16 -8.13 -10.49
N GLU A 174 9.64 -7.08 -11.18
CA GLU A 174 11.09 -6.85 -11.31
C GLU A 174 11.79 -6.53 -9.98
N HIS A 175 11.09 -5.90 -9.02
CA HIS A 175 11.64 -5.64 -7.68
C HIS A 175 11.88 -6.95 -6.92
N ALA A 176 10.94 -7.89 -6.98
CA ALA A 176 11.06 -9.18 -6.30
C ALA A 176 12.10 -10.06 -7.00
N LEU A 177 12.17 -10.03 -8.33
CA LEU A 177 13.19 -10.71 -9.10
C LEU A 177 14.60 -10.19 -8.76
N SER A 178 14.75 -8.87 -8.58
CA SER A 178 16.03 -8.25 -8.19
C SER A 178 16.46 -8.71 -6.79
N ALA A 179 15.55 -8.70 -5.81
CA ALA A 179 15.85 -9.19 -4.46
C ALA A 179 16.13 -10.71 -4.42
N LEU A 180 15.45 -11.51 -5.25
CA LEU A 180 15.74 -12.94 -5.42
C LEU A 180 17.09 -13.19 -6.10
N ALA A 181 17.58 -12.28 -6.94
CA ALA A 181 18.91 -12.36 -7.56
C ALA A 181 20.06 -12.20 -6.54
N GLU A 182 19.82 -11.46 -5.46
CA GLU A 182 20.77 -11.25 -4.36
C GLU A 182 20.59 -12.27 -3.21
N SER A 183 19.63 -13.18 -3.33
CA SER A 183 19.27 -14.15 -2.29
C SER A 183 20.40 -15.15 -2.00
N LYS A 184 20.73 -15.33 -0.72
CA LYS A 184 21.69 -16.34 -0.24
C LYS A 184 21.03 -17.59 0.32
N ILE A 185 19.70 -17.68 0.25
CA ILE A 185 18.93 -18.80 0.82
C ILE A 185 19.30 -20.09 0.09
N ASN A 186 19.92 -21.00 0.83
CA ASN A 186 20.39 -22.30 0.37
C ASN A 186 19.81 -23.47 1.16
N GLU A 187 19.24 -23.24 2.35
CA GLU A 187 18.46 -24.24 3.07
C GLU A 187 17.04 -23.75 3.36
N LEU A 188 16.04 -24.60 3.07
CA LEU A 188 14.65 -24.29 3.33
C LEU A 188 13.93 -25.46 4.02
N TYR A 189 13.46 -25.23 5.24
CA TYR A 189 12.68 -26.18 6.02
C TYR A 189 11.19 -26.06 5.71
N LEU A 190 10.49 -27.16 5.49
CA LEU A 190 9.03 -27.19 5.29
C LEU A 190 8.35 -27.97 6.43
N VAL A 191 7.94 -27.26 7.46
CA VAL A 191 7.54 -27.82 8.75
C VAL A 191 6.03 -28.10 8.79
N GLY A 192 5.67 -29.35 9.05
CA GLY A 192 4.29 -29.80 9.22
C GLY A 192 4.01 -30.38 10.60
N ARG A 193 2.90 -30.00 11.21
CA ARG A 193 2.47 -30.54 12.51
C ARG A 193 2.04 -32.01 12.47
N ARG A 194 1.64 -32.53 11.31
CA ARG A 194 1.20 -33.93 11.10
C ARG A 194 2.23 -34.70 10.26
N GLY A 195 1.93 -35.97 9.94
CA GLY A 195 2.77 -36.84 9.12
C GLY A 195 2.61 -36.66 7.61
N PRO A 196 3.39 -37.40 6.80
CA PRO A 196 3.29 -37.38 5.33
C PRO A 196 1.89 -37.70 4.82
N LEU A 197 1.17 -38.57 5.52
CA LEU A 197 -0.19 -38.98 5.15
C LEU A 197 -1.25 -37.89 5.37
N GLN A 198 -0.92 -36.75 6.00
CA GLN A 198 -1.83 -35.63 6.26
C GLN A 198 -1.37 -34.28 5.65
N VAL A 199 -0.44 -34.30 4.69
CA VAL A 199 -0.07 -33.13 3.86
C VAL A 199 -1.27 -32.56 3.09
N ALA A 200 -1.31 -31.25 2.91
CA ALA A 200 -2.36 -30.56 2.16
C ALA A 200 -1.94 -30.16 0.74
N PHE A 201 -0.66 -30.30 0.39
CA PHE A 201 -0.19 -30.09 -0.97
C PHE A 201 -0.64 -31.21 -1.93
N THR A 202 -0.76 -30.88 -3.21
CA THR A 202 -1.13 -31.82 -4.28
C THR A 202 0.08 -32.31 -5.08
N ILE A 203 -0.14 -33.38 -5.86
CA ILE A 203 0.94 -34.16 -6.50
C ILE A 203 1.65 -33.42 -7.64
N LYS A 204 1.02 -32.43 -8.27
CA LYS A 204 1.64 -31.64 -9.33
C LYS A 204 2.73 -30.75 -8.73
N GLU A 205 2.37 -30.02 -7.68
CA GLU A 205 3.17 -29.03 -6.99
C GLU A 205 4.35 -29.68 -6.27
N LEU A 206 4.13 -30.83 -5.62
CA LEU A 206 5.24 -31.63 -5.08
C LEU A 206 6.17 -32.12 -6.21
N ARG A 207 5.64 -32.63 -7.33
CA ARG A 207 6.46 -33.12 -8.44
C ARG A 207 7.32 -32.02 -9.06
N GLU A 208 6.81 -30.80 -9.13
CA GLU A 208 7.55 -29.62 -9.61
C GLU A 208 8.65 -29.23 -8.63
N GLN A 209 8.34 -29.17 -7.32
CA GLN A 209 9.32 -28.93 -6.27
C GLN A 209 10.47 -29.96 -6.27
N LEU A 210 10.14 -31.25 -6.42
CA LEU A 210 11.12 -32.35 -6.47
C LEU A 210 11.98 -32.36 -7.75
N LYS A 211 11.56 -31.65 -8.80
CA LYS A 211 12.27 -31.54 -10.08
C LYS A 211 13.08 -30.25 -10.22
N LEU A 212 13.15 -29.43 -9.17
CA LEU A 212 13.86 -28.15 -9.25
C LEU A 212 15.36 -28.36 -9.55
N PRO A 213 15.90 -27.66 -10.58
CA PRO A 213 17.33 -27.72 -10.87
C PRO A 213 18.14 -27.14 -9.71
N ASN A 214 19.31 -27.73 -9.46
CA ASN A 214 20.25 -27.39 -8.38
C ASN A 214 19.66 -27.42 -6.95
N CYS A 215 18.51 -28.07 -6.75
CA CYS A 215 17.90 -28.28 -5.43
C CYS A 215 17.87 -29.77 -5.07
N LYS A 216 18.39 -30.13 -3.90
CA LYS A 216 18.29 -31.48 -3.33
C LYS A 216 17.17 -31.53 -2.29
N THR A 217 16.26 -32.48 -2.43
CA THR A 217 15.29 -32.76 -1.34
C THR A 217 15.92 -33.71 -0.33
N VAL A 218 15.84 -33.37 0.96
CA VAL A 218 16.34 -34.17 2.08
C VAL A 218 15.17 -34.52 2.99
N TRP A 219 14.91 -35.82 3.08
CA TRP A 219 13.84 -36.39 3.88
C TRP A 219 14.39 -37.02 5.17
N ARG A 220 13.60 -37.02 6.24
CA ARG A 220 13.93 -37.66 7.51
C ARG A 220 13.43 -39.11 7.54
N GLU A 221 14.29 -40.06 7.87
CA GLU A 221 13.94 -41.49 7.91
C GLU A 221 12.82 -41.81 8.91
N GLN A 222 12.88 -41.21 10.10
CA GLN A 222 11.85 -41.37 11.13
C GLN A 222 10.45 -40.90 10.70
N ASP A 223 10.34 -40.01 9.73
CA ASP A 223 9.05 -39.47 9.27
C ASP A 223 8.32 -40.43 8.32
N PHE A 224 8.99 -41.46 7.80
CA PHE A 224 8.46 -42.46 6.85
C PHE A 224 8.24 -43.86 7.44
N VAL A 225 8.56 -44.09 8.71
CA VAL A 225 8.34 -45.37 9.40
C VAL A 225 6.84 -45.76 9.34
N GLY A 226 6.54 -46.97 8.88
CA GLY A 226 5.17 -47.49 8.70
C GLY A 226 4.36 -46.83 7.56
N VAL A 227 4.92 -45.87 6.81
CA VAL A 227 4.17 -45.18 5.73
C VAL A 227 3.94 -46.09 4.53
N GLU A 228 4.91 -46.96 4.19
CA GLU A 228 4.82 -47.87 3.04
C GLU A 228 3.71 -48.92 3.20
N GLU A 229 3.58 -49.48 4.41
CA GLU A 229 2.60 -50.52 4.77
C GLU A 229 1.15 -50.10 4.49
N VAL A 230 0.83 -48.82 4.72
CA VAL A 230 -0.53 -48.30 4.52
C VAL A 230 -0.80 -47.80 3.09
N VAL A 231 0.19 -47.69 2.21
CA VAL A 231 -0.01 -47.12 0.84
C VAL A 231 -1.10 -47.87 0.05
N ALA A 232 -1.19 -49.18 0.23
CA ALA A 232 -2.16 -50.02 -0.46
C ALA A 232 -3.62 -49.68 -0.11
N THR A 233 -3.89 -49.16 1.10
CA THR A 233 -5.25 -48.85 1.60
C THR A 233 -5.73 -47.45 1.21
N LEU A 234 -4.84 -46.58 0.71
CA LEU A 234 -5.14 -45.18 0.44
C LEU A 234 -5.97 -44.99 -0.84
N SER A 235 -6.84 -43.97 -0.83
CA SER A 235 -7.56 -43.53 -2.03
C SER A 235 -6.60 -43.13 -3.16
N ARG A 236 -6.99 -43.37 -4.43
CA ARG A 236 -6.12 -43.21 -5.61
C ARG A 236 -5.34 -41.87 -5.67
N PRO A 237 -5.90 -40.69 -5.32
CA PRO A 237 -5.13 -39.45 -5.29
C PRO A 237 -4.06 -39.44 -4.18
N ARG A 238 -4.40 -39.95 -2.99
CA ARG A 238 -3.50 -39.96 -1.84
C ARG A 238 -2.41 -41.00 -1.97
N LYS A 239 -2.76 -42.21 -2.43
CA LYS A 239 -1.82 -43.28 -2.81
C LYS A 239 -0.70 -42.76 -3.71
N ARG A 240 -1.05 -42.15 -4.86
CA ARG A 240 -0.08 -41.61 -5.84
C ARG A 240 0.83 -40.52 -5.27
N LEU A 241 0.33 -39.70 -4.34
CA LEU A 241 1.13 -38.68 -3.68
C LEU A 241 2.14 -39.31 -2.71
N THR A 242 1.70 -40.30 -1.92
CA THR A 242 2.56 -41.03 -0.97
C THR A 242 3.62 -41.86 -1.70
N GLU A 243 3.26 -42.54 -2.80
CA GLU A 243 4.20 -43.24 -3.69
C GLU A 243 5.28 -42.30 -4.24
N LEU A 244 4.93 -41.06 -4.60
CA LEU A 244 5.91 -40.06 -5.06
C LEU A 244 6.86 -39.60 -3.94
N MET A 245 6.35 -39.43 -2.71
CA MET A 245 7.19 -39.09 -1.56
C MET A 245 8.15 -40.23 -1.18
N LEU A 246 7.66 -41.47 -1.12
CA LEU A 246 8.47 -42.66 -0.85
C LEU A 246 9.54 -42.89 -1.93
N LYS A 247 9.18 -42.71 -3.21
CA LYS A 247 10.13 -42.75 -4.32
C LYS A 247 11.24 -41.72 -4.13
N SER A 248 10.88 -40.46 -3.85
CA SER A 248 11.85 -39.38 -3.63
C SER A 248 12.72 -39.60 -2.38
N TYR A 249 12.15 -40.16 -1.31
CA TYR A 249 12.88 -40.58 -0.12
C TYR A 249 13.96 -41.61 -0.47
N ASN A 250 13.60 -42.69 -1.16
CA ASN A 250 14.54 -43.74 -1.59
C ASN A 250 15.62 -43.21 -2.55
N GLU A 251 15.25 -42.36 -3.52
CA GLU A 251 16.20 -41.68 -4.41
C GLU A 251 17.17 -40.76 -3.63
N SER A 252 16.69 -40.06 -2.61
CA SER A 252 17.50 -39.13 -1.80
C SER A 252 18.56 -39.81 -0.95
N ARG A 253 18.30 -41.04 -0.42
CA ARG A 253 19.29 -41.83 0.34
C ARG A 253 20.49 -42.26 -0.53
N ASN A 254 20.23 -42.56 -1.79
CA ASN A 254 21.25 -43.07 -2.74
C ASN A 254 22.00 -41.95 -3.47
N CYS A 255 21.52 -40.70 -3.40
CA CYS A 255 22.12 -39.56 -4.10
C CYS A 255 23.29 -38.97 -3.29
N MET A 256 24.52 -39.28 -3.68
CA MET A 256 25.74 -38.70 -3.08
C MET A 256 26.10 -37.30 -3.63
N GLU A 257 25.44 -36.83 -4.69
CA GLU A 257 25.69 -35.50 -5.26
C GLU A 257 25.38 -34.38 -4.24
N LYS A 258 26.30 -33.42 -4.16
CA LYS A 258 26.05 -32.12 -3.53
C LYS A 258 25.31 -31.23 -4.51
N LYS A 259 24.39 -30.41 -3.99
CA LYS A 259 23.70 -29.34 -4.72
C LYS A 259 23.83 -28.03 -3.94
N ASP A 260 23.58 -26.92 -4.61
CA ASP A 260 23.71 -25.59 -4.03
C ASP A 260 22.58 -25.28 -3.05
N LYS A 261 21.39 -25.85 -3.28
CA LYS A 261 20.19 -25.62 -2.46
C LYS A 261 19.60 -26.91 -1.90
N TYR A 262 19.00 -26.84 -0.71
CA TYR A 262 18.42 -27.95 0.04
C TYR A 262 16.99 -27.65 0.46
N PHE A 263 16.06 -28.50 0.05
CA PHE A 263 14.66 -28.49 0.48
C PHE A 263 14.46 -29.59 1.52
N LYS A 264 14.02 -29.23 2.73
CA LYS A 264 14.01 -30.12 3.91
C LYS A 264 12.60 -30.22 4.50
N PRO A 265 11.70 -31.07 3.97
CA PRO A 265 10.42 -31.36 4.60
C PRO A 265 10.61 -32.01 5.97
N ILE A 266 9.84 -31.55 6.96
CA ILE A 266 9.86 -32.06 8.33
C ILE A 266 8.42 -32.29 8.79
N PHE A 267 8.16 -33.46 9.35
CA PHE A 267 6.84 -33.84 9.83
C PHE A 267 6.77 -33.88 11.36
N PHE A 268 5.55 -33.99 11.88
CA PHE A 268 5.28 -34.12 13.31
C PHE A 268 5.92 -33.01 14.18
N ARG A 269 5.92 -31.76 13.71
CA ARG A 269 6.44 -30.59 14.46
C ARG A 269 5.46 -29.42 14.50
N SER A 270 5.14 -28.96 15.70
CA SER A 270 4.37 -27.72 15.93
C SER A 270 5.31 -26.60 16.38
N PRO A 271 5.21 -25.37 15.87
CA PRO A 271 5.96 -24.23 16.40
C PRO A 271 5.44 -23.88 17.81
N ASN A 272 6.36 -23.70 18.76
CA ASN A 272 6.05 -23.35 20.15
C ASN A 272 6.39 -21.89 20.48
N LYS A 273 7.55 -21.42 20.02
CA LYS A 273 7.98 -20.01 20.09
C LYS A 273 9.09 -19.73 19.08
N PHE A 274 9.25 -18.46 18.73
CA PHE A 274 10.41 -17.99 17.99
C PHE A 274 11.51 -17.55 18.95
N LEU A 275 12.75 -17.94 18.67
CA LEU A 275 13.94 -17.42 19.33
C LEU A 275 14.48 -16.25 18.51
N THR A 276 14.91 -15.20 19.20
CA THR A 276 15.32 -13.94 18.58
C THR A 276 16.70 -13.52 19.04
N ASP A 277 17.36 -12.69 18.23
CA ASP A 277 18.59 -11.99 18.61
C ASP A 277 18.30 -10.72 19.43
N SER A 278 19.34 -9.93 19.72
CA SER A 278 19.25 -8.65 20.42
C SER A 278 18.61 -7.51 19.61
N LEU A 279 18.37 -7.71 18.31
CA LEU A 279 17.73 -6.77 17.39
C LEU A 279 16.29 -7.21 17.03
N ASN A 280 15.76 -8.20 17.76
CA ASN A 280 14.45 -8.80 17.55
C ASN A 280 14.26 -9.47 16.17
N ASN A 281 15.34 -9.96 15.54
CA ASN A 281 15.26 -10.84 14.37
C ASN A 281 15.13 -12.29 14.83
N VAL A 282 14.31 -13.09 14.14
CA VAL A 282 14.29 -14.55 14.35
C VAL A 282 15.66 -15.15 14.01
N ASN A 283 16.16 -16.06 14.85
CA ASN A 283 17.38 -16.84 14.60
C ASN A 283 17.16 -18.36 14.71
N ALA A 284 16.11 -18.80 15.39
CA ALA A 284 15.70 -20.18 15.48
C ALA A 284 14.21 -20.33 15.85
N ILE A 285 13.65 -21.51 15.61
CA ILE A 285 12.30 -21.89 16.04
C ILE A 285 12.42 -23.02 17.08
N GLU A 286 11.79 -22.84 18.24
CA GLU A 286 11.51 -23.96 19.15
C GLU A 286 10.26 -24.69 18.65
N LEU A 287 10.44 -25.96 18.27
CA LEU A 287 9.40 -26.86 17.83
C LEU A 287 9.08 -27.89 18.93
N ILE A 288 7.81 -28.26 19.05
CA ILE A 288 7.37 -29.42 19.83
C ILE A 288 7.16 -30.61 18.88
N CYS A 289 7.69 -31.77 19.27
CA CYS A 289 7.42 -33.05 18.63
C CYS A 289 5.96 -33.45 18.85
N ASN A 290 5.28 -33.89 17.79
CA ASN A 290 3.90 -34.35 17.87
C ASN A 290 3.81 -35.87 17.68
N LYS A 291 2.71 -36.45 18.15
CA LYS A 291 2.21 -37.77 17.73
C LYS A 291 0.81 -37.64 17.15
N LEU A 292 0.39 -38.62 16.35
CA LEU A 292 -0.99 -38.74 15.90
C LEU A 292 -1.73 -39.75 16.79
N VAL A 293 -2.97 -39.43 17.15
CA VAL A 293 -3.85 -40.28 17.96
C VAL A 293 -5.21 -40.38 17.28
N GLY A 294 -5.71 -41.59 17.08
CA GLY A 294 -7.00 -41.88 16.45
C GLY A 294 -6.92 -43.08 15.49
N ASP A 295 -8.03 -43.79 15.35
CA ASP A 295 -8.07 -45.15 14.79
C ASP A 295 -8.00 -45.20 13.26
N ASN A 296 -8.24 -44.07 12.59
CA ASN A 296 -8.20 -43.97 11.13
C ASN A 296 -7.66 -42.60 10.68
N LEU A 297 -7.30 -42.49 9.40
CA LEU A 297 -6.64 -41.31 8.81
C LEU A 297 -7.49 -40.02 8.91
N GLU A 298 -8.81 -40.14 8.95
CA GLU A 298 -9.75 -39.01 8.96
C GLU A 298 -9.95 -38.45 10.38
N ASN A 299 -9.95 -39.33 11.39
CA ASN A 299 -10.15 -38.99 12.80
C ASN A 299 -8.82 -38.73 13.56
N GLN A 300 -7.67 -38.95 12.93
CA GLN A 300 -6.36 -38.73 13.55
C GLN A 300 -6.12 -37.27 13.96
N LYS A 301 -5.99 -37.05 15.27
CA LYS A 301 -5.67 -35.77 15.89
C LYS A 301 -4.17 -35.65 16.15
N CYS A 302 -3.66 -34.44 15.97
CA CYS A 302 -2.29 -34.07 16.31
C CYS A 302 -2.21 -33.74 17.80
N VAL A 303 -1.36 -34.44 18.54
CA VAL A 303 -1.15 -34.24 19.98
C VAL A 303 0.33 -33.94 20.22
N ALA A 304 0.61 -32.89 20.97
CA ALA A 304 1.97 -32.53 21.40
C ALA A 304 2.57 -33.60 22.33
N THR A 305 3.88 -33.74 22.32
CA THR A 305 4.66 -34.48 23.33
C THR A 305 5.57 -33.52 24.09
N ASP A 306 6.24 -34.00 25.14
CA ASP A 306 7.16 -33.19 25.94
C ASP A 306 8.52 -32.96 25.24
N GLN A 307 8.77 -33.63 24.11
CA GLN A 307 10.02 -33.49 23.36
C GLN A 307 10.03 -32.20 22.54
N LYS A 308 11.17 -31.51 22.59
CA LYS A 308 11.43 -30.28 21.83
C LYS A 308 12.56 -30.49 20.83
N GLU A 309 12.49 -29.77 19.73
CA GLU A 309 13.53 -29.69 18.71
C GLU A 309 13.75 -28.22 18.33
N PHE A 310 15.00 -27.84 18.06
CA PHE A 310 15.33 -26.49 17.60
C PHE A 310 15.77 -26.55 16.15
N ILE A 311 15.27 -25.61 15.34
CA ILE A 311 15.75 -25.39 13.97
C ILE A 311 16.26 -23.97 13.89
N ASP A 312 17.55 -23.80 13.63
CA ASP A 312 18.10 -22.51 13.27
C ASP A 312 17.56 -22.05 11.92
N CYS A 313 16.95 -20.88 11.89
CA CYS A 313 16.60 -20.19 10.66
C CYS A 313 16.38 -18.71 10.93
N ASP A 314 16.78 -17.91 9.95
CA ASP A 314 16.93 -16.46 10.08
C ASP A 314 15.80 -15.71 9.33
N LEU A 315 14.88 -16.48 8.72
CA LEU A 315 13.67 -16.05 8.02
C LEU A 315 12.57 -17.12 8.14
N VAL A 316 11.34 -16.72 8.50
CA VAL A 316 10.20 -17.64 8.68
C VAL A 316 8.98 -17.20 7.89
N PHE A 317 8.36 -18.12 7.16
CA PHE A 317 7.09 -17.91 6.47
C PHE A 317 5.93 -18.65 7.15
N ARG A 318 4.92 -17.91 7.62
CA ARG A 318 3.68 -18.47 8.18
C ARG A 318 2.72 -18.83 7.04
N SER A 319 2.57 -20.11 6.72
CA SER A 319 1.73 -20.65 5.63
C SER A 319 0.61 -21.56 6.15
N ILE A 320 -0.04 -21.14 7.23
CA ILE A 320 -1.05 -21.92 7.97
C ILE A 320 -2.51 -21.65 7.56
N GLY A 321 -2.72 -20.89 6.49
CA GLY A 321 -4.02 -20.59 5.89
C GLY A 321 -4.45 -19.12 6.01
N TYR A 322 -5.52 -18.78 5.29
CA TYR A 322 -6.08 -17.44 5.22
C TYR A 322 -7.20 -17.23 6.24
N LYS A 323 -7.57 -15.97 6.45
CA LYS A 323 -8.69 -15.51 7.28
C LYS A 323 -9.52 -14.52 6.48
N SER A 324 -10.85 -14.68 6.49
CA SER A 324 -11.77 -13.70 5.90
C SER A 324 -11.97 -12.53 6.86
N ILE A 325 -12.27 -11.35 6.29
CA ILE A 325 -12.58 -10.14 7.04
C ILE A 325 -13.98 -9.65 6.70
N LYS A 326 -14.65 -9.03 7.67
CA LYS A 326 -15.89 -8.32 7.44
C LYS A 326 -15.57 -7.03 6.69
N ALA A 327 -15.92 -6.98 5.40
CA ALA A 327 -15.77 -5.76 4.62
C ALA A 327 -16.73 -4.67 5.11
N ASP A 328 -17.93 -5.05 5.50
CA ASP A 328 -18.97 -4.18 6.03
C ASP A 328 -19.49 -4.71 7.40
N LYS A 329 -19.98 -3.80 8.25
CA LYS A 329 -20.56 -4.11 9.57
C LYS A 329 -21.77 -5.05 9.50
N ASP A 330 -22.55 -4.99 8.42
CA ASP A 330 -23.80 -5.73 8.25
C ASP A 330 -23.54 -7.21 7.85
N ILE A 331 -22.27 -7.61 7.69
CA ILE A 331 -21.87 -8.98 7.37
C ILE A 331 -21.70 -9.80 8.66
N VAL A 332 -22.48 -10.89 8.77
CA VAL A 332 -22.41 -11.84 9.89
C VAL A 332 -21.49 -13.02 9.52
N PHE A 333 -20.57 -13.35 10.43
CA PHE A 333 -19.68 -14.51 10.31
C PHE A 333 -20.00 -15.55 11.39
N ASP A 334 -19.75 -16.82 11.10
CA ASP A 334 -19.70 -17.89 12.08
C ASP A 334 -18.41 -17.85 12.93
N SER A 335 -18.25 -18.82 13.84
CA SER A 335 -17.04 -18.97 14.67
C SER A 335 -15.77 -19.31 13.87
N ASN A 336 -15.89 -19.75 12.62
CA ASN A 336 -14.77 -20.05 11.72
C ASN A 336 -14.34 -18.84 10.87
N GLY A 337 -15.16 -17.78 10.86
CA GLY A 337 -14.95 -16.57 10.07
C GLY A 337 -15.57 -16.63 8.67
N PHE A 338 -16.58 -17.46 8.44
CA PHE A 338 -17.28 -17.61 7.16
C PHE A 338 -18.66 -16.96 7.22
N VAL A 339 -19.17 -16.44 6.10
CA VAL A 339 -20.55 -15.92 6.05
C VAL A 339 -21.55 -17.07 6.17
N VAL A 340 -22.43 -17.00 7.16
CA VAL A 340 -23.46 -18.02 7.42
C VAL A 340 -24.42 -18.12 6.24
N ASN A 341 -24.55 -19.30 5.61
CA ASN A 341 -25.35 -19.47 4.40
C ASN A 341 -25.94 -20.89 4.24
N ASP A 342 -27.07 -21.01 3.53
CA ASP A 342 -27.55 -22.27 2.95
C ASP A 342 -27.48 -22.20 1.42
N LYS A 343 -26.70 -23.10 0.81
CA LYS A 343 -26.45 -23.16 -0.66
C LYS A 343 -26.03 -21.80 -1.26
N GLY A 344 -25.36 -20.96 -0.46
CA GLY A 344 -24.96 -19.60 -0.82
C GLY A 344 -25.97 -18.49 -0.57
N ARG A 345 -27.21 -18.77 -0.13
CA ARG A 345 -28.15 -17.76 0.39
C ARG A 345 -27.72 -17.38 1.81
N VAL A 346 -27.45 -16.11 2.09
CA VAL A 346 -27.01 -15.68 3.43
C VAL A 346 -28.16 -15.80 4.41
N ILE A 347 -27.90 -16.40 5.59
CA ILE A 347 -28.90 -16.58 6.65
C ILE A 347 -28.88 -15.35 7.55
N GLU A 348 -29.95 -14.55 7.51
CA GLU A 348 -30.04 -13.26 8.18
C GLU A 348 -31.48 -12.90 8.59
N ASN A 349 -31.63 -12.07 9.63
CA ASN A 349 -32.91 -11.55 10.11
C ASN A 349 -33.10 -10.09 9.65
N VAL A 350 -33.21 -9.88 8.34
CA VAL A 350 -33.25 -8.55 7.70
C VAL A 350 -34.63 -8.32 7.04
N PRO A 351 -35.15 -7.08 6.97
CA PRO A 351 -36.43 -6.80 6.30
C PRO A 351 -36.48 -7.28 4.84
N LYS A 352 -37.64 -7.77 4.41
CA LYS A 352 -37.86 -8.34 3.07
C LYS A 352 -37.69 -7.35 1.91
N ASP A 353 -37.59 -6.06 2.21
CA ASP A 353 -37.61 -4.96 1.23
C ASP A 353 -36.20 -4.64 0.65
N LEU A 354 -35.16 -5.28 1.19
CA LEU A 354 -33.77 -5.17 0.73
C LEU A 354 -33.39 -6.31 -0.24
N ALA A 355 -32.43 -6.04 -1.11
CA ALA A 355 -31.90 -7.03 -2.06
C ALA A 355 -31.54 -8.36 -1.39
N ARG A 356 -31.78 -9.47 -2.10
CA ARG A 356 -31.39 -10.82 -1.66
C ARG A 356 -29.86 -10.90 -1.56
N LEU A 357 -29.35 -11.39 -0.42
CA LEU A 357 -27.92 -11.45 -0.16
C LEU A 357 -27.38 -12.88 -0.31
N TYR A 358 -26.29 -13.03 -1.07
CA TYR A 358 -25.65 -14.31 -1.36
C TYR A 358 -24.14 -14.26 -1.08
N VAL A 359 -23.51 -15.41 -0.91
CA VAL A 359 -22.06 -15.57 -0.77
C VAL A 359 -21.54 -16.75 -1.60
N SER A 360 -20.36 -16.59 -2.20
CA SER A 360 -19.70 -17.63 -3.00
C SER A 360 -18.17 -17.62 -2.83
N GLY A 361 -17.55 -18.78 -3.04
CA GLY A 361 -16.12 -19.02 -2.87
C GLY A 361 -15.68 -18.99 -1.40
N TRP A 362 -14.40 -18.68 -1.19
CA TRP A 362 -13.71 -18.79 0.11
C TRP A 362 -14.37 -18.01 1.27
N LEU A 363 -15.18 -17.00 0.96
CA LEU A 363 -15.93 -16.24 1.97
C LEU A 363 -17.10 -17.04 2.59
N GLY A 364 -17.69 -17.97 1.82
CA GLY A 364 -18.79 -18.84 2.25
C GLY A 364 -18.40 -20.30 2.50
N THR A 365 -17.28 -20.77 1.94
CA THR A 365 -16.78 -22.17 2.10
C THR A 365 -15.50 -22.29 2.92
N GLY A 366 -14.89 -21.17 3.30
CA GLY A 366 -13.54 -21.11 3.84
C GLY A 366 -12.44 -21.24 2.77
N PRO A 367 -11.19 -20.84 3.10
CA PRO A 367 -10.08 -20.73 2.16
C PRO A 367 -9.38 -22.07 1.91
N VAL A 368 -10.11 -23.01 1.33
CA VAL A 368 -9.65 -24.37 1.02
C VAL A 368 -10.01 -24.71 -0.43
N GLY A 369 -9.15 -25.51 -1.08
CA GLY A 369 -9.38 -26.00 -2.44
C GLY A 369 -8.82 -25.11 -3.54
N VAL A 370 -8.53 -25.72 -4.69
CA VAL A 370 -8.07 -25.06 -5.92
C VAL A 370 -9.24 -24.40 -6.68
N ILE A 371 -8.93 -23.56 -7.67
CA ILE A 371 -9.88 -22.79 -8.52
C ILE A 371 -11.10 -23.61 -8.98
N LEU A 372 -10.93 -24.90 -9.30
CA LEU A 372 -12.02 -25.80 -9.70
C LEU A 372 -13.12 -25.96 -8.63
N HIS A 373 -12.78 -25.98 -7.34
CA HIS A 373 -13.75 -26.05 -6.25
C HIS A 373 -14.55 -24.74 -6.16
N THR A 374 -13.85 -23.61 -6.28
CA THR A 374 -14.46 -22.28 -6.34
C THR A 374 -15.40 -22.14 -7.53
N MET A 375 -15.06 -22.71 -8.70
CA MET A 375 -15.93 -22.77 -9.87
C MET A 375 -17.22 -23.56 -9.58
N SER A 376 -17.10 -24.78 -9.07
CA SER A 376 -18.26 -25.64 -8.76
C SER A 376 -19.18 -25.01 -7.71
N ASN A 377 -18.61 -24.39 -6.67
CA ASN A 377 -19.39 -23.64 -5.69
C ASN A 377 -20.08 -22.43 -6.32
N ALA A 378 -19.37 -21.62 -7.11
CA ALA A 378 -19.96 -20.45 -7.76
C ALA A 378 -21.11 -20.79 -8.71
N PHE A 379 -21.05 -21.93 -9.42
CA PHE A 379 -22.17 -22.41 -10.23
C PHE A 379 -23.36 -22.86 -9.38
N LEU A 380 -23.14 -23.50 -8.23
CA LEU A 380 -24.22 -23.90 -7.31
C LEU A 380 -24.94 -22.68 -6.71
N VAL A 381 -24.19 -21.64 -6.33
CA VAL A 381 -24.76 -20.39 -5.82
C VAL A 381 -25.48 -19.62 -6.93
N ALA A 382 -24.86 -19.51 -8.12
CA ALA A 382 -25.51 -18.89 -9.28
C ALA A 382 -26.77 -19.62 -9.74
N LYS A 383 -26.83 -20.96 -9.60
CA LYS A 383 -28.05 -21.73 -9.83
C LYS A 383 -29.14 -21.38 -8.80
N SER A 384 -28.79 -21.25 -7.52
CA SER A 384 -29.72 -20.80 -6.47
C SER A 384 -30.29 -19.41 -6.77
N ILE A 385 -29.44 -18.47 -7.21
CA ILE A 385 -29.87 -17.15 -7.68
C ILE A 385 -30.83 -17.28 -8.89
N CYS A 386 -30.50 -18.11 -9.89
CA CYS A 386 -31.40 -18.34 -11.04
C CYS A 386 -32.75 -18.96 -10.64
N GLU A 387 -32.81 -19.72 -9.54
CA GLU A 387 -34.06 -20.28 -9.00
C GLU A 387 -34.90 -19.21 -8.30
N ASP A 388 -34.28 -18.39 -7.46
CA ASP A 388 -34.95 -17.32 -6.70
C ASP A 388 -35.46 -16.16 -7.60
N PHE A 389 -34.97 -16.07 -8.84
CA PHE A 389 -35.32 -15.03 -9.81
C PHE A 389 -36.39 -15.44 -10.84
N LYS A 390 -37.00 -16.64 -10.73
CA LYS A 390 -38.01 -17.11 -11.68
C LYS A 390 -39.36 -16.38 -11.57
N ASP A 391 -39.79 -16.08 -10.35
CA ASP A 391 -41.15 -15.63 -10.03
C ASP A 391 -41.17 -14.18 -9.45
N LEU A 392 -40.30 -13.31 -9.99
CA LEU A 392 -40.05 -11.97 -9.45
C LEU A 392 -41.11 -10.93 -9.85
N ASN A 393 -41.74 -10.32 -8.83
CA ASN A 393 -42.65 -9.18 -8.94
C ASN A 393 -42.17 -7.94 -8.13
N ASP A 394 -40.90 -7.90 -7.75
CA ASP A 394 -40.31 -6.78 -7.00
C ASP A 394 -40.31 -5.47 -7.84
N PRO A 395 -40.25 -4.28 -7.21
CA PRO A 395 -40.16 -3.01 -7.96
C PRO A 395 -38.77 -2.83 -8.59
N PRO A 396 -38.66 -2.22 -9.79
CA PRO A 396 -37.40 -2.07 -10.50
C PRO A 396 -36.40 -1.17 -9.76
N LYS A 397 -35.16 -1.66 -9.64
CA LYS A 397 -34.02 -0.94 -9.06
C LYS A 397 -33.17 -0.25 -10.12
N GLY A 398 -32.42 0.81 -9.77
CA GLY A 398 -31.58 1.56 -10.70
C GLY A 398 -30.14 1.04 -10.88
N GLY A 399 -29.66 0.13 -10.03
CA GLY A 399 -28.34 -0.49 -10.14
C GLY A 399 -27.20 0.52 -10.07
N PHE A 400 -26.17 0.33 -10.91
CA PHE A 400 -25.00 1.20 -10.93
C PHE A 400 -25.34 2.69 -11.16
N GLU A 401 -26.34 3.04 -11.97
CA GLU A 401 -26.62 4.46 -12.26
C GLU A 401 -27.17 5.23 -11.04
N GLU A 402 -27.83 4.57 -10.09
CA GLU A 402 -28.18 5.17 -8.80
C GLU A 402 -26.95 5.26 -7.88
N VAL A 403 -26.19 4.17 -7.79
CA VAL A 403 -24.97 4.04 -6.97
C VAL A 403 -23.86 5.01 -7.37
N LYS A 404 -23.72 5.30 -8.67
CA LYS A 404 -22.74 6.23 -9.24
C LYS A 404 -22.85 7.64 -8.69
N ASN A 405 -24.04 8.07 -8.27
CA ASN A 405 -24.23 9.38 -7.63
C ASN A 405 -23.60 9.41 -6.23
N ILE A 406 -23.64 8.28 -5.50
CA ILE A 406 -22.95 8.10 -4.21
C ILE A 406 -21.43 8.13 -4.43
N LEU A 407 -20.95 7.53 -5.52
CA LEU A 407 -19.53 7.44 -5.89
C LEU A 407 -19.01 8.63 -6.73
N SER A 408 -19.73 9.76 -6.78
CA SER A 408 -19.45 10.89 -7.69
C SER A 408 -18.04 11.48 -7.62
N ASN A 409 -17.38 11.39 -6.46
CA ASN A 409 -16.01 11.88 -6.24
C ASN A 409 -14.93 10.77 -6.33
N HIS A 410 -15.30 9.55 -6.75
CA HIS A 410 -14.39 8.41 -6.75
C HIS A 410 -13.90 8.06 -8.17
N GLN A 411 -12.61 7.76 -8.30
CA GLN A 411 -12.02 7.35 -9.58
C GLN A 411 -12.31 5.87 -9.84
N ILE A 412 -13.41 5.61 -10.56
CA ILE A 412 -13.83 4.26 -10.94
C ILE A 412 -13.03 3.78 -12.17
N VAL A 413 -12.59 2.53 -12.16
CA VAL A 413 -11.89 1.89 -13.29
C VAL A 413 -12.84 0.92 -13.99
N ASP A 414 -13.36 1.32 -15.14
CA ASP A 414 -14.19 0.45 -15.98
C ASP A 414 -13.36 -0.62 -16.72
N TRP A 415 -14.02 -1.56 -17.39
CA TRP A 415 -13.34 -2.62 -18.15
C TRP A 415 -12.38 -2.08 -19.22
N LYS A 416 -12.74 -0.99 -19.91
CA LYS A 416 -11.92 -0.38 -20.96
C LYS A 416 -10.67 0.30 -20.38
N ALA A 417 -10.75 0.85 -19.17
CA ALA A 417 -9.63 1.39 -18.43
C ALA A 417 -8.71 0.27 -17.91
N TRP A 418 -9.27 -0.86 -17.48
CA TRP A 418 -8.51 -2.09 -17.22
C TRP A 418 -7.79 -2.60 -18.47
N GLU A 419 -8.43 -2.67 -19.65
CA GLU A 419 -7.77 -3.13 -20.88
C GLU A 419 -6.58 -2.24 -21.30
N LYS A 420 -6.65 -0.93 -21.02
CA LYS A 420 -5.51 0.00 -21.20
C LYS A 420 -4.36 -0.32 -20.25
N ILE A 421 -4.66 -0.67 -18.99
CA ILE A 421 -3.67 -1.13 -18.02
C ILE A 421 -3.04 -2.44 -18.51
N ASP A 422 -3.85 -3.44 -18.86
CA ASP A 422 -3.38 -4.76 -19.29
C ASP A 422 -2.43 -4.66 -20.49
N LYS A 423 -2.81 -3.85 -21.49
CA LYS A 423 -1.97 -3.53 -22.65
C LYS A 423 -0.64 -2.89 -22.24
N TYR A 424 -0.64 -1.91 -21.34
CA TYR A 424 0.58 -1.25 -20.85
C TYR A 424 1.52 -2.23 -20.14
N GLU A 425 0.97 -3.14 -19.31
CA GLU A 425 1.75 -4.17 -18.62
C GLU A 425 2.39 -5.16 -19.59
N ILE A 426 1.64 -5.61 -20.60
CA ILE A 426 2.15 -6.49 -21.67
C ILE A 426 3.24 -5.78 -22.47
N GLU A 427 3.07 -4.49 -22.79
CA GLU A 427 4.09 -3.69 -23.48
C GLU A 427 5.36 -3.49 -22.66
N GLN A 428 5.27 -3.32 -21.34
CA GLN A 428 6.47 -3.27 -20.47
C GLN A 428 7.12 -4.65 -20.36
N GLY A 429 6.33 -5.72 -20.22
CA GLY A 429 6.83 -7.09 -20.17
C GLY A 429 7.63 -7.47 -21.41
N LYS A 430 7.12 -7.13 -22.61
CA LYS A 430 7.83 -7.35 -23.88
C LYS A 430 9.23 -6.75 -23.93
N LYS A 431 9.44 -5.56 -23.33
CA LYS A 431 10.77 -4.92 -23.24
C LYS A 431 11.75 -5.69 -22.35
N LEU A 432 11.23 -6.46 -21.40
CA LEU A 432 12.00 -7.26 -20.44
C LEU A 432 12.05 -8.76 -20.81
N GLY A 433 11.44 -9.19 -21.92
CA GLY A 433 11.32 -10.60 -22.30
C GLY A 433 10.30 -11.40 -21.48
N LYS A 434 9.34 -10.71 -20.85
CA LYS A 434 8.33 -11.27 -19.92
C LYS A 434 6.92 -11.23 -20.55
N PRO A 435 5.98 -12.09 -20.11
CA PRO A 435 4.58 -12.04 -20.58
C PRO A 435 3.88 -10.70 -20.28
N ARG A 436 4.24 -10.09 -19.15
CA ARG A 436 3.85 -8.76 -18.69
C ARG A 436 4.82 -8.29 -17.60
N GLU A 437 4.94 -6.98 -17.41
CA GLU A 437 5.45 -6.41 -16.15
C GLU A 437 4.28 -5.75 -15.43
N LYS A 438 3.93 -6.26 -14.25
CA LYS A 438 2.75 -5.82 -13.52
C LYS A 438 2.95 -4.38 -13.04
N ARG A 439 1.99 -3.49 -13.30
CA ARG A 439 2.07 -2.11 -12.85
C ARG A 439 2.07 -2.10 -11.33
N GLN A 440 3.12 -1.51 -10.78
CA GLN A 440 3.22 -1.23 -9.36
C GLN A 440 2.27 -0.08 -9.03
N TYR A 441 1.10 -0.44 -8.48
CA TYR A 441 0.19 0.54 -7.86
C TYR A 441 0.78 0.92 -6.52
N VAL A 442 1.77 1.80 -6.54
CA VAL A 442 2.06 2.63 -5.36
C VAL A 442 0.72 3.28 -5.00
N PRO A 443 0.20 3.11 -3.77
CA PRO A 443 -1.00 3.82 -3.35
C PRO A 443 -0.77 5.30 -3.61
N SER A 444 -1.57 5.89 -4.51
CA SER A 444 -1.55 7.33 -4.73
C SER A 444 -1.71 7.98 -3.36
N PHE A 445 -0.72 8.79 -2.94
CA PHE A 445 -0.61 9.28 -1.56
C PHE A 445 -1.99 9.69 -1.04
N THR A 446 -2.56 8.88 -0.16
CA THR A 446 -4.02 8.88 0.03
C THR A 446 -4.48 10.06 0.88
N GLY A 447 -3.55 10.73 1.57
CA GLY A 447 -3.86 11.61 2.70
C GLY A 447 -4.24 10.83 3.97
N TYR A 448 -4.06 9.50 3.99
CA TYR A 448 -4.35 8.63 5.13
C TYR A 448 -3.16 7.71 5.47
N PHE A 449 -3.16 7.17 6.69
CA PHE A 449 -2.28 6.09 7.13
C PHE A 449 -2.53 4.82 6.29
N ARG A 450 -1.67 3.79 6.45
CA ARG A 450 -1.79 2.51 5.74
C ARG A 450 -3.10 1.76 6.01
N ASP A 451 -3.75 2.03 7.14
CA ASP A 451 -5.10 1.52 7.43
C ASP A 451 -6.19 2.12 6.51
N GLY A 452 -5.89 3.21 5.80
CA GLY A 452 -6.81 3.87 4.88
C GLY A 452 -7.98 4.59 5.55
N THR A 453 -7.91 4.81 6.88
CA THR A 453 -8.96 5.42 7.73
C THR A 453 -8.47 6.65 8.48
N LYS A 454 -7.27 6.63 9.06
CA LYS A 454 -6.70 7.75 9.82
C LYS A 454 -6.12 8.80 8.88
N ARG A 455 -6.66 10.01 8.89
CA ARG A 455 -6.22 11.11 8.02
C ARG A 455 -4.86 11.67 8.48
N ILE A 456 -3.90 11.79 7.58
CA ILE A 456 -2.66 12.51 7.86
C ILE A 456 -2.97 14.02 7.89
N ASP A 457 -2.61 14.67 8.99
CA ASP A 457 -2.78 16.12 9.19
C ASP A 457 -1.45 16.88 9.07
N LEU A 458 -0.33 16.22 9.42
CA LEU A 458 1.03 16.73 9.31
C LEU A 458 2.03 15.59 9.04
N VAL A 459 3.16 15.88 8.41
CA VAL A 459 4.29 14.96 8.25
C VAL A 459 5.58 15.62 8.73
N LEU A 460 6.34 14.95 9.58
CA LEU A 460 7.71 15.33 9.94
C LEU A 460 8.71 14.49 9.13
N VAL A 461 9.87 15.04 8.81
CA VAL A 461 10.99 14.29 8.24
C VAL A 461 12.12 14.22 9.27
N ILE A 462 12.58 13.01 9.58
CA ILE A 462 13.78 12.77 10.38
C ILE A 462 14.76 11.90 9.58
N ASN A 463 15.99 11.80 10.07
CA ASN A 463 17.05 11.01 9.48
C ASN A 463 17.48 9.93 10.47
N ASP A 464 17.60 8.70 10.00
CA ASP A 464 18.22 7.58 10.68
C ASP A 464 19.72 7.62 10.38
N ASP A 465 20.43 8.47 11.12
CA ASP A 465 21.88 8.69 11.04
C ASP A 465 22.69 7.86 12.04
N GLY A 466 22.02 7.12 12.93
CA GLY A 466 22.68 6.34 13.98
C GLY A 466 23.29 7.17 15.13
N ASP A 467 23.06 8.49 15.19
CA ASP A 467 23.47 9.31 16.34
C ASP A 467 22.53 9.07 17.53
N GLY A 468 22.94 8.20 18.46
CA GLY A 468 22.15 7.85 19.63
C GLY A 468 21.78 9.02 20.56
N LYS A 469 22.48 10.17 20.52
CA LYS A 469 22.11 11.35 21.32
C LYS A 469 21.01 12.15 20.63
N VAL A 470 21.12 12.35 19.32
CA VAL A 470 20.09 13.03 18.53
C VAL A 470 18.82 12.17 18.48
N GLU A 471 18.97 10.85 18.34
CA GLU A 471 17.87 9.89 18.34
C GLU A 471 17.10 9.90 19.66
N MET A 472 17.78 9.95 20.81
CA MET A 472 17.13 10.09 22.11
C MET A 472 16.26 11.36 22.21
N LEU A 473 16.67 12.48 21.60
CA LEU A 473 15.85 13.71 21.56
C LEU A 473 14.64 13.56 20.62
N ARG A 474 14.78 12.88 19.48
CA ARG A 474 13.67 12.54 18.57
C ARG A 474 12.65 11.64 19.27
N VAL A 475 13.10 10.56 19.91
CA VAL A 475 12.25 9.60 20.66
C VAL A 475 11.51 10.30 21.80
N ASN A 476 12.19 11.15 22.58
CA ASN A 476 11.54 11.94 23.64
C ASN A 476 10.45 12.86 23.09
N PHE A 477 10.73 13.58 22.00
CA PHE A 477 9.74 14.44 21.35
C PHE A 477 8.54 13.62 20.85
N LEU A 478 8.76 12.56 20.08
CA LEU A 478 7.69 11.73 19.51
C LEU A 478 6.86 11.01 20.59
N SER A 479 7.48 10.58 21.69
CA SER A 479 6.76 10.09 22.87
C SER A 479 5.81 11.16 23.44
N ASN A 480 6.26 12.42 23.51
CA ASN A 480 5.44 13.53 23.97
C ASN A 480 4.38 13.95 22.93
N VAL A 481 4.60 13.74 21.63
CA VAL A 481 3.55 13.86 20.59
C VAL A 481 2.42 12.89 20.90
N VAL A 482 2.71 11.60 21.10
CA VAL A 482 1.68 10.57 21.36
C VAL A 482 0.91 10.84 22.67
N LYS A 483 1.57 11.37 23.70
CA LYS A 483 0.91 11.75 24.98
C LYS A 483 -0.16 12.85 24.83
N THR A 484 -0.19 13.60 23.73
CA THR A 484 -1.27 14.58 23.46
C THR A 484 -2.53 13.97 22.87
N GLY A 485 -2.54 12.65 22.61
CA GLY A 485 -3.60 11.95 21.88
C GLY A 485 -3.42 12.00 20.36
N LEU A 486 -2.37 12.64 19.85
CA LEU A 486 -1.98 12.52 18.44
C LEU A 486 -1.48 11.10 18.14
N GLU A 487 -1.90 10.55 17.01
CA GLU A 487 -1.50 9.23 16.55
C GLU A 487 -0.42 9.37 15.46
N ILE A 488 0.56 8.45 15.41
CA ILE A 488 1.67 8.52 14.46
C ILE A 488 1.88 7.22 13.68
N GLU A 489 2.28 7.34 12.42
CA GLU A 489 2.74 6.25 11.55
C GLU A 489 4.12 6.58 10.99
N LEU A 490 5.04 5.61 11.00
CA LEU A 490 6.39 5.75 10.48
C LEU A 490 6.51 5.13 9.09
N GLU A 491 7.09 5.88 8.15
CA GLU A 491 7.31 5.45 6.76
C GLU A 491 8.72 5.78 6.31
N GLN A 492 9.45 4.80 5.74
CA GLN A 492 10.82 5.01 5.28
C GLN A 492 10.86 5.50 3.83
N GLY A 493 11.88 6.27 3.48
CA GLY A 493 12.09 6.75 2.12
C GLY A 493 12.26 5.61 1.10
N VAL A 494 11.33 5.53 0.15
CA VAL A 494 11.22 4.46 -0.87
C VAL A 494 12.40 4.45 -1.88
N ARG A 495 13.13 5.56 -2.02
CA ARG A 495 14.26 5.67 -2.96
C ARG A 495 15.57 5.24 -2.31
N ALA A 496 16.41 4.50 -3.04
CA ALA A 496 17.69 3.98 -2.54
C ALA A 496 18.63 5.03 -1.90
N LYS A 497 18.61 6.28 -2.39
CA LYS A 497 19.37 7.43 -1.84
C LYS A 497 18.72 8.12 -0.63
N ASN A 498 17.49 7.74 -0.28
CA ASN A 498 16.70 8.27 0.82
C ASN A 498 16.39 7.18 1.87
N LYS A 499 17.08 6.02 1.86
CA LYS A 499 16.82 4.92 2.81
C LYS A 499 16.88 5.37 4.26
N ASN A 500 17.77 6.31 4.59
CA ASN A 500 17.91 6.84 5.94
C ASN A 500 16.82 7.89 6.29
N LEU A 501 16.01 8.36 5.36
CA LEU A 501 14.92 9.28 5.69
C LEU A 501 13.71 8.51 6.23
N LEU A 502 13.16 9.00 7.34
CA LEU A 502 11.93 8.52 7.94
C LEU A 502 10.90 9.66 7.99
N PHE A 503 9.71 9.38 7.46
CA PHE A 503 8.56 10.26 7.46
C PHE A 503 7.65 9.86 8.62
N VAL A 504 7.47 10.76 9.58
CA VAL A 504 6.51 10.60 10.69
C VAL A 504 5.21 11.25 10.29
N LYS A 505 4.24 10.45 9.85
CA LYS A 505 2.88 10.89 9.58
C LYS A 505 2.15 11.08 10.91
N ILE A 506 1.40 12.16 11.06
CA ILE A 506 0.65 12.49 12.28
C ILE A 506 -0.83 12.61 11.93
N HIS A 507 -1.67 11.88 12.67
CA HIS A 507 -3.13 12.01 12.66
C HIS A 507 -3.59 12.65 13.97
N ALA A 508 -4.58 13.55 13.87
CA ALA A 508 -5.27 14.12 15.02
C ALA A 508 -6.71 13.60 15.10
N PRO A 509 -7.01 12.71 16.08
CA PRO A 509 -8.36 12.23 16.32
C PRO A 509 -9.36 13.36 16.59
N PRO A 510 -10.68 13.13 16.39
CA PRO A 510 -11.71 14.15 16.55
C PRO A 510 -11.69 14.90 17.88
N HIS A 511 -11.46 14.20 18.99
CA HIS A 511 -11.42 14.80 20.33
C HIS A 511 -10.21 15.73 20.50
N VAL A 512 -9.04 15.37 19.98
CA VAL A 512 -7.81 16.19 20.01
C VAL A 512 -8.01 17.48 19.22
N ILE A 513 -8.55 17.39 18.00
CA ILE A 513 -8.83 18.57 17.16
C ILE A 513 -9.82 19.53 17.82
N ILE A 514 -10.86 19.00 18.46
CA ILE A 514 -11.83 19.80 19.21
C ILE A 514 -11.16 20.50 20.40
N GLN A 515 -10.48 19.74 21.26
CA GLN A 515 -9.86 20.23 22.49
C GLN A 515 -8.80 21.30 22.21
N TYR A 516 -7.84 21.00 21.33
CA TYR A 516 -6.76 21.93 21.01
C TYR A 516 -7.22 23.07 20.07
N GLY A 517 -8.22 22.83 19.22
CA GLY A 517 -8.86 23.88 18.43
C GLY A 517 -9.50 24.96 19.32
N GLU A 518 -10.17 24.56 20.40
CA GLU A 518 -10.72 25.47 21.41
C GLU A 518 -9.61 26.16 22.22
N PHE A 519 -8.60 25.40 22.68
CA PHE A 519 -7.44 25.95 23.41
C PHE A 519 -6.69 27.03 22.63
N PHE A 520 -6.46 26.84 21.33
CA PHE A 520 -5.81 27.84 20.45
C PHE A 520 -6.76 28.92 19.91
N ASN A 521 -8.04 28.95 20.34
CA ASN A 521 -9.08 29.86 19.83
C ASN A 521 -9.25 29.79 18.30
N ILE A 522 -9.04 28.61 17.71
CA ILE A 522 -9.28 28.32 16.29
C ILE A 522 -10.78 28.00 16.15
N ARG A 523 -11.56 29.07 15.95
CA ARG A 523 -13.04 29.03 15.93
C ARG A 523 -13.59 28.11 14.83
N ARG A 524 -14.44 27.16 15.22
CA ARG A 524 -15.36 26.46 14.31
C ARG A 524 -16.28 27.51 13.66
N PHE A 525 -16.26 27.62 12.33
CA PHE A 525 -16.80 28.83 11.69
C PHE A 525 -18.34 28.89 11.53
N PHE A 526 -19.06 27.83 11.93
CA PHE A 526 -20.53 27.84 12.03
C PHE A 526 -21.00 27.00 13.22
N LYS A 527 -21.95 27.54 13.99
CA LYS A 527 -22.77 26.81 14.96
C LYS A 527 -24.27 26.82 14.61
N ASP A 528 -24.70 27.67 13.67
CA ASP A 528 -26.11 28.03 13.47
C ASP A 528 -26.64 27.78 12.04
N ASN A 529 -27.89 27.33 11.98
CA ASN A 529 -28.59 26.76 10.81
C ASN A 529 -29.07 27.81 9.78
N HIS A 530 -28.16 28.52 9.11
CA HIS A 530 -28.51 29.44 8.02
C HIS A 530 -27.77 29.13 6.70
N ALA A 531 -27.87 27.88 6.25
CA ALA A 531 -27.27 27.38 5.01
C ALA A 531 -28.24 27.31 3.82
N ASP A 532 -29.51 27.72 3.99
CA ASP A 532 -30.61 27.40 3.06
C ASP A 532 -30.82 28.41 1.91
N PHE A 533 -30.02 29.47 1.81
CA PHE A 533 -30.19 30.52 0.78
C PHE A 533 -28.91 30.85 0.01
N ILE A 534 -28.38 29.89 -0.75
CA ILE A 534 -27.47 30.16 -1.87
C ILE A 534 -27.94 29.39 -3.11
N ASN A 535 -28.61 30.10 -4.02
CA ASN A 535 -29.08 29.56 -5.29
C ASN A 535 -27.89 29.38 -6.27
N PRO A 536 -27.60 28.18 -6.80
CA PRO A 536 -26.39 27.91 -7.61
C PRO A 536 -26.35 28.61 -8.99
N SER A 537 -27.45 29.23 -9.43
CA SER A 537 -27.66 29.64 -10.83
C SER A 537 -27.08 31.00 -11.26
N ARG A 538 -26.21 31.62 -10.45
CA ARG A 538 -25.34 32.74 -10.88
C ARG A 538 -23.88 32.33 -10.82
N TRP A 539 -23.48 31.63 -11.87
CA TRP A 539 -22.11 31.17 -12.12
C TRP A 539 -21.09 32.31 -11.96
N TYR A 540 -19.99 32.05 -11.24
CA TYR A 540 -18.59 32.54 -11.35
C TYR A 540 -18.26 33.95 -11.94
N PHE A 541 -19.22 34.86 -12.02
CA PHE A 541 -19.31 35.91 -13.06
C PHE A 541 -18.30 37.06 -13.01
N ASP A 542 -17.53 37.20 -11.92
CA ASP A 542 -16.58 38.30 -11.68
C ASP A 542 -15.22 37.78 -11.16
N MET A 543 -14.76 36.63 -11.63
CA MET A 543 -13.48 36.04 -11.20
C MET A 543 -12.32 36.36 -12.18
N LEU A 544 -11.34 37.21 -11.89
CA LEU A 544 -11.20 38.33 -10.93
C LEU A 544 -10.25 39.34 -11.61
N PRO A 545 -10.57 40.65 -11.72
CA PRO A 545 -9.66 41.63 -11.11
C PRO A 545 -10.30 42.95 -10.62
N ILE A 546 -9.71 43.53 -9.57
CA ILE A 546 -9.85 44.92 -9.09
C ILE A 546 -11.25 45.35 -8.59
N GLY A 547 -11.37 45.63 -7.28
CA GLY A 547 -12.47 46.47 -6.73
C GLY A 547 -13.68 45.75 -6.11
N THR A 548 -13.53 44.53 -5.61
CA THR A 548 -14.65 43.79 -4.99
C THR A 548 -15.08 44.35 -3.62
N SER A 549 -16.39 44.29 -3.33
CA SER A 549 -16.92 44.72 -2.03
C SER A 549 -16.79 43.62 -0.96
N LYS A 550 -16.56 44.03 0.30
CA LYS A 550 -16.44 43.14 1.49
C LYS A 550 -17.58 42.13 1.66
N ARG A 551 -18.74 42.35 1.04
CA ARG A 551 -19.88 41.40 1.04
C ARG A 551 -19.63 40.22 0.09
N ARG A 552 -19.08 40.46 -1.11
CA ARG A 552 -18.79 39.40 -2.09
C ARG A 552 -17.65 38.48 -1.63
N GLU A 553 -16.59 39.05 -1.04
CA GLU A 553 -15.48 38.26 -0.46
C GLU A 553 -15.97 37.26 0.59
N ARG A 554 -16.89 37.68 1.47
CA ARG A 554 -17.46 36.83 2.52
C ARG A 554 -18.20 35.62 1.94
N GLU A 555 -18.99 35.79 0.88
CA GLU A 555 -19.72 34.68 0.27
C GLU A 555 -18.80 33.70 -0.47
N LEU A 556 -17.74 34.18 -1.13
CA LEU A 556 -16.72 33.31 -1.73
C LEU A 556 -15.99 32.48 -0.67
N VAL A 557 -15.59 33.10 0.43
CA VAL A 557 -14.95 32.40 1.58
C VAL A 557 -15.89 31.35 2.19
N LYS A 558 -17.20 31.62 2.29
CA LYS A 558 -18.19 30.63 2.74
C LYS A 558 -18.28 29.43 1.79
N PHE A 559 -18.37 29.68 0.48
CA PHE A 559 -18.48 28.63 -0.53
C PHE A 559 -17.26 27.69 -0.51
N VAL A 560 -16.06 28.27 -0.55
CA VAL A 560 -14.78 27.54 -0.51
C VAL A 560 -14.63 26.75 0.79
N ARG A 561 -15.07 27.30 1.93
CA ARG A 561 -15.09 26.56 3.21
C ARG A 561 -16.11 25.42 3.21
N LYS A 562 -17.31 25.60 2.62
CA LYS A 562 -18.33 24.55 2.50
C LYS A 562 -17.81 23.34 1.70
N GLN A 563 -17.04 23.57 0.63
CA GLN A 563 -16.45 22.47 -0.15
C GLN A 563 -15.27 21.76 0.55
N ASN A 564 -14.63 22.40 1.54
CA ASN A 564 -13.48 21.86 2.27
C ASN A 564 -13.82 21.47 3.74
N GLN A 565 -15.09 21.22 4.05
CA GLN A 565 -15.54 20.80 5.38
C GLN A 565 -15.30 19.30 5.62
N GLY A 566 -14.39 18.97 6.53
CA GLY A 566 -14.34 17.65 7.15
C GLY A 566 -15.46 17.45 8.18
N PRO A 567 -15.69 16.22 8.68
CA PRO A 567 -16.83 15.85 9.53
C PRO A 567 -16.91 16.52 10.93
N LEU A 568 -16.05 17.50 11.21
CA LEU A 568 -15.97 18.25 12.48
C LEU A 568 -16.11 19.77 12.28
N ASN A 569 -16.44 20.23 11.07
CA ASN A 569 -16.47 21.64 10.66
C ASN A 569 -15.12 22.38 10.78
N TYR A 570 -14.01 21.62 10.75
CA TYR A 570 -12.64 22.12 10.55
C TYR A 570 -12.16 21.75 9.15
N SER A 571 -11.49 22.69 8.47
CA SER A 571 -10.83 22.48 7.18
C SER A 571 -9.49 21.73 7.33
N THR A 572 -8.97 21.22 6.21
CA THR A 572 -7.60 20.68 6.09
C THR A 572 -6.58 21.56 6.81
N LEU A 573 -6.57 22.85 6.47
CA LEU A 573 -5.59 23.83 6.94
C LEU A 573 -5.67 24.09 8.45
N GLU A 574 -6.88 24.16 8.99
CA GLU A 574 -7.10 24.37 10.42
C GLU A 574 -6.64 23.15 11.23
N ARG A 575 -6.86 21.92 10.73
CA ARG A 575 -6.36 20.69 11.35
C ARG A 575 -4.83 20.65 11.38
N SER A 576 -4.16 20.88 10.25
CA SER A 576 -2.69 20.95 10.20
C SER A 576 -2.14 22.05 11.12
N THR A 577 -2.84 23.19 11.23
CA THR A 577 -2.45 24.29 12.12
C THR A 577 -2.58 23.91 13.59
N ILE A 578 -3.66 23.23 14.00
CA ILE A 578 -3.84 22.73 15.36
C ILE A 578 -2.69 21.79 15.71
N VAL A 579 -2.40 20.81 14.86
CA VAL A 579 -1.29 19.87 15.07
C VAL A 579 0.05 20.59 15.17
N TYR A 580 0.36 21.49 14.24
CA TYR A 580 1.60 22.27 14.27
C TYR A 580 1.74 23.10 15.58
N LYS A 581 0.66 23.73 16.05
CA LYS A 581 0.68 24.48 17.32
C LYS A 581 0.83 23.59 18.55
N ILE A 582 0.33 22.35 18.53
CA ILE A 582 0.67 21.36 19.57
C ILE A 582 2.18 21.12 19.57
N LEU A 583 2.77 20.79 18.42
CA LEU A 583 4.19 20.48 18.28
C LEU A 583 5.14 21.64 18.67
N LEU A 584 4.70 22.89 18.54
CA LEU A 584 5.45 24.06 18.99
C LEU A 584 5.59 24.17 20.52
N MET A 585 4.74 23.51 21.30
CA MET A 585 4.74 23.60 22.77
C MET A 585 5.34 22.37 23.48
N LEU A 586 5.71 21.31 22.73
CA LEU A 586 6.13 20.05 23.33
C LEU A 586 7.61 20.06 23.76
N PRO A 587 7.93 19.57 24.98
CA PRO A 587 9.31 19.37 25.40
C PRO A 587 9.93 18.15 24.68
N PHE A 588 11.24 18.21 24.45
CA PHE A 588 12.04 17.13 23.87
C PHE A 588 13.31 16.80 24.68
N GLY A 589 13.52 17.46 25.82
CA GLY A 589 14.63 17.23 26.74
C GLY A 589 14.30 17.72 28.16
N LEU A 590 15.27 17.59 29.07
CA LEU A 590 15.08 17.81 30.51
C LEU A 590 15.26 19.27 30.97
N TYR A 591 15.76 20.16 30.11
CA TYR A 591 15.99 21.57 30.43
C TYR A 591 14.85 22.45 29.88
N GLU A 592 14.53 23.55 30.57
CA GLU A 592 13.42 24.46 30.20
C GLU A 592 13.51 24.99 28.76
N ASN A 593 14.72 25.08 28.20
CA ASN A 593 14.96 25.52 26.84
C ASN A 593 14.83 24.40 25.78
N TYR A 594 14.51 23.15 26.13
CA TYR A 594 14.30 22.03 25.20
C TYR A 594 12.81 21.87 24.85
N VAL A 595 12.20 22.94 24.31
CA VAL A 595 10.78 22.98 23.93
C VAL A 595 10.61 23.42 22.48
N GLY A 596 9.69 22.76 21.78
CA GLY A 596 9.07 23.20 20.53
C GLY A 596 9.77 22.76 19.24
N LEU A 597 8.95 22.38 18.26
CA LEU A 597 9.35 21.95 16.91
C LEU A 597 10.32 22.93 16.21
N ASN A 598 10.14 24.24 16.34
CA ASN A 598 11.03 25.24 15.75
C ASN A 598 12.50 25.04 16.17
N ARG A 599 12.74 24.63 17.42
CA ARG A 599 14.10 24.40 17.92
C ARG A 599 14.68 23.10 17.36
N LEU A 600 13.85 22.05 17.25
CA LEU A 600 14.23 20.78 16.61
C LEU A 600 14.60 20.95 15.13
N LEU A 601 13.88 21.81 14.40
CA LEU A 601 14.17 22.18 13.01
C LEU A 601 15.47 22.98 12.91
N ASN A 602 15.64 24.02 13.74
CA ASN A 602 16.85 24.86 13.72
C ASN A 602 18.14 24.07 14.00
N HIS A 603 18.07 23.04 14.85
CA HIS A 603 19.20 22.13 15.14
C HIS A 603 19.25 20.89 14.23
N ARG A 604 18.38 20.78 13.21
CA ARG A 604 18.27 19.63 12.29
C ARG A 604 18.06 18.26 12.97
N ILE A 605 17.50 18.26 14.18
CA ILE A 605 17.08 17.05 14.90
C ILE A 605 15.83 16.48 14.20
N ILE A 606 14.92 17.38 13.81
CA ILE A 606 13.93 17.15 12.74
C ILE A 606 14.44 17.91 11.52
N LEU A 607 14.40 17.28 10.34
CA LEU A 607 14.91 17.88 9.10
C LEU A 607 13.92 18.84 8.47
N ASP A 608 12.63 18.48 8.42
CA ASP A 608 11.59 19.24 7.72
C ASP A 608 10.19 18.92 8.27
N VAL A 609 9.20 19.75 7.93
CA VAL A 609 7.79 19.56 8.32
C VAL A 609 6.83 20.01 7.22
N PHE A 610 5.93 19.12 6.82
CA PHE A 610 4.99 19.34 5.74
C PHE A 610 3.54 19.26 6.23
N PRO A 611 2.75 20.35 6.14
CA PRO A 611 1.30 20.24 6.21
C PRO A 611 0.77 19.65 4.91
N LEU A 612 -0.21 18.76 4.99
CA LEU A 612 -0.98 18.39 3.82
C LEU A 612 -1.95 19.51 3.47
N HIS A 613 -1.85 20.01 2.24
CA HIS A 613 -2.59 21.17 1.77
C HIS A 613 -3.32 20.84 0.46
N ASP A 614 -4.48 21.46 0.27
CA ASP A 614 -5.36 21.22 -0.87
C ASP A 614 -4.86 21.87 -2.19
N GLY A 615 -3.56 22.16 -2.31
CA GLY A 615 -2.95 22.76 -3.50
C GLY A 615 -1.95 23.92 -3.27
N PRO A 616 -1.45 24.53 -4.37
CA PRO A 616 -0.47 25.62 -4.31
C PRO A 616 -1.11 26.88 -3.71
N TYR A 617 -0.30 27.76 -3.11
CA TYR A 617 -0.80 29.01 -2.50
C TYR A 617 -0.91 30.19 -3.47
N PHE A 618 -0.26 30.11 -4.62
CA PHE A 618 -0.28 31.09 -5.70
C PHE A 618 -1.24 30.62 -6.80
N PHE A 619 -1.89 31.54 -7.51
CA PHE A 619 -2.64 31.20 -8.71
C PHE A 619 -1.69 30.76 -9.84
N VAL A 620 -2.06 29.69 -10.54
CA VAL A 620 -1.34 29.28 -11.75
C VAL A 620 -1.93 30.03 -12.95
N PRO A 621 -1.12 30.59 -13.87
CA PRO A 621 -1.64 31.23 -15.08
C PRO A 621 -2.52 30.26 -15.88
N ASN A 622 -3.68 30.73 -16.35
CA ASN A 622 -4.69 29.93 -17.07
C ASN A 622 -5.20 28.69 -16.31
N GLN A 623 -5.13 28.68 -14.97
CA GLN A 623 -5.74 27.64 -14.15
C GLN A 623 -7.27 27.63 -14.33
N ASP A 624 -7.82 26.44 -14.54
CA ASP A 624 -9.26 26.17 -14.51
C ASP A 624 -9.86 26.71 -13.19
N PRO A 625 -10.83 27.65 -13.24
CA PRO A 625 -11.43 28.24 -12.04
C PRO A 625 -12.09 27.22 -11.11
N THR A 626 -12.53 26.07 -11.62
CA THR A 626 -13.09 24.98 -10.80
C THR A 626 -12.03 24.24 -9.98
N ARG A 627 -10.75 24.43 -10.31
CA ARG A 627 -9.58 23.88 -9.62
C ARG A 627 -8.88 24.89 -8.70
N ILE A 628 -9.49 26.06 -8.46
CA ILE A 628 -8.97 27.03 -7.50
C ILE A 628 -9.17 26.48 -6.09
N ASN A 629 -8.07 26.26 -5.37
CA ASN A 629 -8.12 25.71 -4.01
C ASN A 629 -8.27 26.82 -2.94
N GLY A 630 -8.62 26.41 -1.72
CA GLY A 630 -8.85 27.36 -0.63
C GLY A 630 -7.64 28.21 -0.24
N ARG A 631 -6.42 27.67 -0.37
CA ARG A 631 -5.17 28.36 -0.06
C ARG A 631 -4.93 29.56 -1.00
N GLN A 632 -5.26 29.42 -2.28
CA GLN A 632 -5.19 30.49 -3.27
C GLN A 632 -6.18 31.62 -2.95
N VAL A 633 -7.42 31.26 -2.60
CA VAL A 633 -8.48 32.23 -2.25
C VAL A 633 -8.14 33.01 -0.99
N PHE A 634 -7.66 32.35 0.07
CA PHE A 634 -7.23 33.05 1.28
C PHE A 634 -5.93 33.85 1.06
N GLY A 635 -5.01 33.36 0.24
CA GLY A 635 -3.79 34.09 -0.14
C GLY A 635 -4.10 35.42 -0.84
N HIS A 636 -5.09 35.42 -1.74
CA HIS A 636 -5.57 36.65 -2.38
C HIS A 636 -6.25 37.60 -1.39
N TRP A 637 -7.18 37.09 -0.58
CA TRP A 637 -7.91 37.87 0.41
C TRP A 637 -6.99 38.51 1.46
N PHE A 638 -5.86 37.86 1.78
CA PHE A 638 -4.82 38.43 2.63
C PHE A 638 -4.14 39.65 1.99
N GLN A 639 -3.74 39.54 0.71
CA GLN A 639 -3.09 40.61 -0.03
C GLN A 639 -3.97 41.87 -0.14
N THR A 640 -5.29 41.70 -0.23
CA THR A 640 -6.26 42.81 -0.32
C THR A 640 -6.69 43.37 1.04
N SER A 641 -6.75 42.55 2.10
CA SER A 641 -7.32 42.96 3.39
C SER A 641 -6.31 43.45 4.44
N GLY A 642 -5.01 43.15 4.27
CA GLY A 642 -3.93 43.64 5.16
C GLY A 642 -3.99 43.14 6.60
N LYS A 643 -4.84 42.14 6.91
CA LYS A 643 -4.99 41.59 8.26
C LYS A 643 -4.07 40.40 8.48
N ARG A 644 -3.27 40.45 9.56
CA ARG A 644 -2.48 39.32 10.04
C ARG A 644 -3.41 38.16 10.42
N THR A 645 -3.19 36.96 9.89
CA THR A 645 -4.09 35.80 10.10
C THR A 645 -3.31 34.48 10.18
N LEU A 646 -4.04 33.37 10.36
CA LEU A 646 -3.53 31.99 10.38
C LEU A 646 -2.50 31.69 9.25
N LEU A 647 -2.60 32.37 8.10
CA LEU A 647 -1.69 32.21 6.97
C LEU A 647 -0.32 32.85 7.14
N ASP A 648 -0.14 33.79 8.07
CA ASP A 648 1.20 34.24 8.46
C ASP A 648 1.91 33.12 9.24
N ASP A 649 1.23 32.44 10.17
CA ASP A 649 1.77 31.24 10.85
C ASP A 649 2.15 30.14 9.84
N ILE A 650 1.45 30.06 8.70
CA ILE A 650 1.69 29.06 7.63
C ILE A 650 2.74 29.51 6.61
N LYS A 651 2.95 30.81 6.36
CA LYS A 651 4.11 31.31 5.59
C LYS A 651 5.44 30.94 6.28
N TYR A 652 5.43 30.78 7.60
CA TYR A 652 6.56 30.33 8.41
C TYR A 652 6.51 28.83 8.76
N MET A 653 5.52 28.06 8.30
CA MET A 653 5.71 26.61 8.15
C MET A 653 6.67 26.43 6.98
N ASN A 654 7.96 26.25 7.29
CA ASN A 654 9.02 26.09 6.30
C ASN A 654 8.65 25.00 5.28
N CYS A 655 8.17 25.35 4.08
CA CYS A 655 8.43 24.49 2.93
C CYS A 655 9.94 24.56 2.71
N GLY A 656 10.68 23.55 3.18
CA GLY A 656 12.13 23.47 3.01
C GLY A 656 12.56 23.44 1.53
N ALA A 657 13.85 23.19 1.30
CA ALA A 657 14.48 23.23 -0.04
C ALA A 657 13.93 22.21 -1.07
N TYR A 658 12.90 21.45 -0.70
CA TYR A 658 12.26 20.40 -1.49
C TYR A 658 10.87 20.79 -2.05
N GLY A 659 10.34 21.96 -1.68
CA GLY A 659 9.13 22.55 -2.29
C GLY A 659 7.79 22.02 -1.74
N CYS A 660 6.72 22.76 -2.00
CA CYS A 660 5.37 22.41 -1.56
C CYS A 660 4.69 21.39 -2.52
N GLY A 661 3.70 20.64 -2.03
CA GLY A 661 3.45 19.24 -2.41
C GLY A 661 2.52 18.94 -3.58
N ASP A 662 2.57 19.69 -4.69
CA ASP A 662 1.67 19.48 -5.84
C ASP A 662 2.33 18.79 -7.05
N GLU A 663 3.64 18.93 -7.24
CA GLU A 663 4.39 18.33 -8.37
C GLU A 663 5.71 17.66 -7.95
N LEU A 664 5.80 17.20 -6.70
CA LEU A 664 7.04 16.71 -6.06
C LEU A 664 7.64 15.41 -6.66
N THR A 665 7.08 14.91 -7.77
CA THR A 665 7.68 13.83 -8.58
C THR A 665 8.38 14.31 -9.85
N VAL A 666 7.98 15.46 -10.44
CA VAL A 666 8.45 15.89 -11.77
C VAL A 666 9.58 16.93 -11.69
N MET A 667 9.49 17.95 -10.83
CA MET A 667 10.54 18.99 -10.75
C MET A 667 11.85 18.53 -10.10
N VAL A 668 11.83 17.45 -9.31
CA VAL A 668 13.05 16.87 -8.68
C VAL A 668 14.07 16.37 -9.72
N VAL A 669 13.64 16.13 -10.97
CA VAL A 669 14.54 15.74 -12.07
C VAL A 669 15.31 16.95 -12.62
N VAL A 670 14.70 18.14 -12.70
CA VAL A 670 15.29 19.31 -13.36
C VAL A 670 16.34 20.01 -12.48
N ILE A 671 16.07 20.17 -11.18
CA ILE A 671 16.98 20.89 -10.27
C ILE A 671 18.27 20.10 -9.99
N VAL A 672 18.20 18.77 -9.97
CA VAL A 672 19.40 17.91 -9.83
C VAL A 672 20.29 18.01 -11.08
N PHE A 673 19.70 18.06 -12.27
CA PHE A 673 20.41 18.13 -13.55
C PHE A 673 21.29 19.39 -13.67
N VAL A 674 20.80 20.55 -13.21
CA VAL A 674 21.57 21.81 -13.20
C VAL A 674 22.78 21.71 -12.25
N LYS A 675 22.64 21.04 -11.10
CA LYS A 675 23.72 20.89 -10.12
C LYS A 675 24.81 19.93 -10.60
N GLU A 676 24.45 18.90 -11.37
CA GLU A 676 25.38 17.92 -11.94
C GLU A 676 26.17 18.45 -13.15
N ILE A 677 25.59 19.34 -13.95
CA ILE A 677 26.29 20.02 -15.06
C ILE A 677 27.32 21.01 -14.52
N LEU A 678 26.97 21.80 -13.49
CA LEU A 678 27.89 22.76 -12.88
C LEU A 678 29.08 22.09 -12.17
N GLY A 679 28.88 20.88 -11.62
CA GLY A 679 29.95 20.10 -10.97
C GLY A 679 30.99 19.48 -11.92
N LYS A 680 30.81 19.58 -13.25
CA LYS A 680 31.73 19.03 -14.27
C LYS A 680 32.59 20.10 -14.97
N LEU A 681 32.47 21.36 -14.57
CA LEU A 681 33.32 22.46 -15.06
C LEU A 681 34.47 22.73 -14.06
N PRO A 682 35.68 23.12 -14.52
CA PRO A 682 36.87 23.22 -13.69
C PRO A 682 36.88 24.53 -12.86
N TRP A 683 36.07 24.57 -11.79
CA TRP A 683 36.03 25.69 -10.85
C TRP A 683 36.24 25.18 -9.42
N GLN A 684 37.17 25.79 -8.68
CA GLN A 684 37.36 25.50 -7.26
C GLN A 684 36.31 26.21 -6.41
N VAL A 685 35.61 25.45 -5.57
CA VAL A 685 34.83 25.98 -4.45
C VAL A 685 35.75 26.08 -3.24
N ILE A 686 36.12 27.30 -2.83
CA ILE A 686 36.88 27.55 -1.61
C ILE A 686 35.89 27.75 -0.46
N PRO A 687 35.96 26.98 0.64
CA PRO A 687 35.11 27.20 1.80
C PRO A 687 35.53 28.47 2.53
N ILE A 688 34.59 29.38 2.77
CA ILE A 688 34.83 30.58 3.59
C ILE A 688 34.92 30.16 5.06
N GLN A 689 36.13 30.17 5.63
CA GLN A 689 36.29 30.11 7.09
C GLN A 689 35.77 31.42 7.70
N THR A 690 34.77 31.32 8.57
CA THR A 690 34.23 32.46 9.31
C THR A 690 35.11 32.81 10.51
N ASP A 691 36.07 33.71 10.31
CA ASP A 691 36.78 34.36 11.41
C ASP A 691 35.90 35.41 12.11
N TYR A 692 35.96 35.42 13.44
CA TYR A 692 35.24 36.37 14.28
C TYR A 692 36.20 37.38 14.88
N LYS A 693 35.87 38.67 14.83
CA LYS A 693 36.55 39.68 15.65
C LYS A 693 35.81 39.86 16.97
N VAL A 694 36.59 39.96 18.05
CA VAL A 694 36.07 40.32 19.38
C VAL A 694 35.99 41.84 19.44
N ALA A 695 34.78 42.37 19.60
CA ALA A 695 34.56 43.79 19.83
C ALA A 695 35.10 44.21 21.22
N LYS A 696 35.33 45.51 21.45
CA LYS A 696 35.96 46.02 22.70
C LYS A 696 35.19 45.68 23.99
N ASN A 697 33.93 45.24 23.90
CA ASN A 697 33.09 44.76 24.99
C ASN A 697 33.10 43.22 25.16
N GLY A 698 33.95 42.49 24.43
CA GLY A 698 34.10 41.04 24.53
C GLY A 698 33.18 40.20 23.62
N SER A 699 32.21 40.77 22.93
CA SER A 699 31.34 40.00 22.03
C SER A 699 32.00 39.70 20.67
N ARG A 700 31.84 38.47 20.18
CA ARG A 700 32.30 38.05 18.85
C ARG A 700 31.32 38.49 17.77
N VAL A 701 31.81 39.20 16.74
CA VAL A 701 31.03 39.67 15.59
C VAL A 701 31.65 39.14 14.29
N PRO A 702 30.87 38.51 13.38
CA PRO A 702 31.37 38.05 12.09
C PRO A 702 31.48 39.20 11.08
N VAL A 703 32.52 39.19 10.24
CA VAL A 703 32.85 40.29 9.32
C VAL A 703 32.26 40.02 7.93
N TRP A 704 31.23 40.78 7.52
CA TRP A 704 30.56 40.60 6.20
C TRP A 704 30.51 41.85 5.30
N GLU A 705 30.87 43.04 5.79
CA GLU A 705 30.60 44.33 5.12
C GLU A 705 31.64 44.81 4.07
N ARG A 706 32.45 43.92 3.48
CA ARG A 706 33.43 44.34 2.44
C ARG A 706 33.45 43.54 1.13
N GLU A 707 32.67 42.46 1.01
CA GLU A 707 32.73 41.59 -0.18
C GLU A 707 31.63 41.88 -1.21
N TYR A 708 30.63 42.71 -0.88
CA TYR A 708 29.51 43.07 -1.76
C TYR A 708 29.95 43.79 -3.05
N GLU A 709 31.01 44.61 -2.98
CA GLU A 709 31.58 45.35 -4.13
C GLU A 709 32.29 44.44 -5.15
N LEU A 710 32.73 43.23 -4.76
CA LEU A 710 33.57 42.38 -5.62
C LEU A 710 32.79 41.46 -6.58
N CYS A 711 31.45 41.41 -6.50
CA CYS A 711 30.62 40.46 -7.25
C CYS A 711 29.97 41.02 -8.53
N LYS A 712 30.50 42.10 -9.12
CA LYS A 712 30.15 42.51 -10.50
C LYS A 712 30.85 41.59 -11.53
N ILE A 713 30.33 40.38 -11.71
CA ILE A 713 30.76 39.47 -12.78
C ILE A 713 29.81 39.56 -13.99
N ASN A 714 30.42 39.66 -15.16
CA ASN A 714 29.88 40.15 -16.44
C ASN A 714 28.56 39.49 -16.91
N GLU A 715 27.51 40.29 -17.13
CA GLU A 715 26.15 39.85 -17.47
C GLU A 715 26.09 38.98 -18.74
N THR A 716 26.97 39.23 -19.70
CA THR A 716 27.06 38.49 -20.98
C THR A 716 27.41 37.01 -20.84
N PHE A 717 27.93 36.55 -19.70
CA PHE A 717 28.24 35.14 -19.47
C PHE A 717 26.99 34.33 -19.11
N LEU A 718 26.10 34.88 -18.29
CA LEU A 718 24.86 34.20 -17.86
C LEU A 718 23.89 34.02 -19.03
N ASP A 719 23.70 35.05 -19.87
CA ASP A 719 22.78 34.95 -21.01
C ASP A 719 23.24 33.89 -22.04
N LYS A 720 24.55 33.70 -22.24
CA LYS A 720 25.10 32.61 -23.09
C LYS A 720 24.92 31.22 -22.48
N LEU A 721 25.02 31.08 -21.15
CA LEU A 721 24.77 29.80 -20.48
C LEU A 721 23.29 29.40 -20.58
N TYR A 722 22.37 30.37 -20.43
CA TYR A 722 20.93 30.15 -20.57
C TYR A 722 20.52 29.79 -21.99
N LEU A 723 21.04 30.46 -23.03
CA LEU A 723 20.70 30.15 -24.43
C LEU A 723 21.03 28.70 -24.82
N ASN A 724 22.17 28.17 -24.37
CA ASN A 724 22.57 26.79 -24.64
C ASN A 724 21.68 25.77 -23.89
N LEU A 725 21.22 26.08 -22.68
CA LEU A 725 20.30 25.23 -21.92
C LEU A 725 18.90 25.17 -22.56
N SER A 726 18.39 26.28 -23.12
CA SER A 726 17.15 26.26 -23.90
C SER A 726 17.24 25.42 -25.18
N TYR A 727 18.41 25.39 -25.83
CA TYR A 727 18.61 24.60 -27.06
C TYR A 727 18.61 23.08 -26.79
N LEU A 728 19.15 22.65 -25.65
CA LEU A 728 19.17 21.24 -25.22
C LEU A 728 17.80 20.71 -24.72
N ALA A 729 16.87 21.59 -24.36
CA ALA A 729 15.60 21.22 -23.74
C ALA A 729 14.42 21.06 -24.73
N HIS A 730 14.56 21.49 -25.98
CA HIS A 730 13.47 21.55 -26.98
C HIS A 730 12.18 22.25 -26.50
N VAL A 731 12.28 23.25 -25.61
CA VAL A 731 11.15 24.07 -25.15
C VAL A 731 11.15 25.43 -25.85
N ASN A 732 10.41 25.52 -26.96
CA ASN A 732 10.13 26.80 -27.63
C ASN A 732 8.87 27.47 -27.04
N SER A 733 9.01 28.22 -25.95
CA SER A 733 8.03 29.25 -25.57
C SER A 733 8.69 30.44 -24.88
N THR A 734 8.32 31.65 -25.31
CA THR A 734 8.85 32.92 -24.81
C THR A 734 8.49 33.23 -23.36
N ASP A 735 7.41 32.64 -22.84
CA ASP A 735 6.90 32.90 -21.49
C ASP A 735 7.82 32.37 -20.38
N SER A 736 8.55 31.28 -20.67
CA SER A 736 9.54 30.68 -19.76
C SER A 736 10.63 31.68 -19.36
N ILE A 737 11.01 32.59 -20.27
CA ILE A 737 12.04 33.61 -20.04
C ILE A 737 11.51 34.74 -19.14
N ALA A 738 10.21 35.04 -19.18
CA ALA A 738 9.60 36.08 -18.34
C ALA A 738 9.52 35.65 -16.87
N VAL A 739 9.13 34.40 -16.60
CA VAL A 739 9.08 33.83 -15.24
C VAL A 739 10.48 33.81 -14.60
N CYS A 740 11.50 33.38 -15.34
CA CYS A 740 12.89 33.39 -14.85
C CYS A 740 13.44 34.80 -14.61
N LYS A 741 13.02 35.81 -15.38
CA LYS A 741 13.43 37.21 -15.16
C LYS A 741 12.87 37.81 -13.86
N GLN A 742 11.69 37.40 -13.40
CA GLN A 742 11.13 37.86 -12.11
C GLN A 742 11.84 37.22 -10.90
N ALA A 743 12.45 36.05 -11.05
CA ALA A 743 13.19 35.37 -9.98
C ALA A 743 14.64 35.90 -9.78
N ARG A 744 15.14 36.79 -10.65
CA ARG A 744 16.54 37.28 -10.66
C ARG A 744 17.11 37.69 -9.29
N PRO A 745 16.41 38.46 -8.42
CA PRO A 745 17.02 38.98 -7.18
C PRO A 745 17.41 37.91 -6.15
N HIS A 746 16.75 36.74 -6.16
CA HIS A 746 16.94 35.72 -5.13
C HIS A 746 18.07 34.73 -5.40
N PHE A 747 18.49 34.57 -6.66
CA PHE A 747 19.58 33.65 -7.03
C PHE A 747 20.98 34.24 -6.87
N THR A 748 21.12 35.56 -6.91
CA THR A 748 22.41 36.26 -6.85
C THR A 748 23.09 36.14 -5.47
N LEU A 749 22.34 35.80 -4.41
CA LEU A 749 22.84 35.82 -3.03
C LEU A 749 23.65 34.57 -2.61
N SER A 750 23.69 33.52 -3.44
CA SER A 750 24.16 32.19 -3.01
C SER A 750 25.46 31.67 -3.66
N LEU A 751 26.06 32.40 -4.62
CA LEU A 751 27.28 31.97 -5.32
C LEU A 751 28.23 33.14 -5.63
N ALA A 752 29.22 33.35 -4.76
CA ALA A 752 30.43 34.08 -5.12
C ALA A 752 31.46 33.09 -5.69
N LEU A 753 31.82 33.25 -6.97
CA LEU A 753 32.80 32.41 -7.66
C LEU A 753 33.98 33.28 -8.12
N ARG A 754 35.20 32.94 -7.70
CA ARG A 754 36.43 33.50 -8.29
C ARG A 754 37.00 32.55 -9.33
N ARG A 755 37.47 33.12 -10.44
CA ARG A 755 38.33 32.45 -11.41
C ARG A 755 39.76 32.40 -10.85
N PRO A 756 40.51 31.30 -11.01
CA PRO A 756 41.96 31.37 -10.84
C PRO A 756 42.52 32.41 -11.81
N LEU A 757 43.40 33.29 -11.34
CA LEU A 757 44.31 33.98 -12.26
C LEU A 757 45.27 32.93 -12.81
N ALA A 758 45.48 32.97 -14.12
CA ALA A 758 46.34 32.03 -14.82
C ALA A 758 47.81 32.30 -14.49
N ASP A 759 48.60 31.24 -14.44
CA ASP A 759 49.55 30.97 -15.54
C ASP A 759 48.99 29.79 -16.36
#